data_AF-A0A956JMD2-F1
#
_entry.id   AF-A0A956JMD2-F1
#
_cell.length_a   1.000
_cell.length_b   1.000
_cell.length_c   1.000
_cell.angle_alpha   90.00
_cell.angle_beta   90.00
_cell.angle_gamma   90.00
#
_symmetry.space_group_name_H-M   'P 1'
#
loop_
_entity.id
_entity.type
_entity.pdbx_description
1 polymer ?
#
loop_
_entity_poly.entity_id
_entity_poly.type
_entity_poly.pdbx_seq_one_letter_code
_entity_poly.pdbx_strand_id
1 'polypeptide(L)'
;MNRAACRAAALRLALIVAPLVCSLGCAIDNPSYCVDDDVCAERRAKDPNVGPVCHRIGHFCTQVCTGNDYCADETKPGYSPSLPICNAKGACEGAGTDGGTKRTNGMPCSEGIQCESGLCEKGRCCDTSCGGPCRSCQKGTCEVVAPGGACQDSSKLPSCASREGYINAWVCTVDQLCEQREQRCGGFLCDATSGRAACLATCSSPAQCESTFTCELSNNTCVGQEPLGADCGDNDMLCLSGMCTDMHCCSEADCGACKFCGTDGKCQNHPAGTEPNGRCGGHPMCIVGAGECDANGNCTYAPAGTPCGDAKCSTTTPGMLDEEVCDGKGGCIKRSTPCAPYVCEDRSPQPSVCKSSCQSVADCESGGACDRRNAHSLDGNVGECLAASDVLVLPNGQSLAQGIAALGTRQVLRVPGGTFAESLNIGSGTVRIIADGPTTIEPGAASPAAQLSGGATLQLQGVTVSGGTSGVICSGQSKLVVLDSTIRMTSGVGIDSNKCDVTLRRSTLLSNGGGGADLIDGQIVVSNNVFAANGALGVTPLGGLRVTRSAGAVTLRNNTFHGNISQSSSGSAVACVGSVTIDSSIVYGNATPEQSGCTFSNSIAPSGVGGTNNENADPMFEDIPMRDYRVKVGSPAIDRGDPNASASSAGTIDRDGSARIQGGRIDRGAYERQ
;
A
#
# COMPACT_ATOMS: atom_id res chain seq x y z
N MET A 1 -25.65 38.00 28.53
CA MET A 1 -24.36 38.70 28.30
C MET A 1 -23.80 38.27 26.95
N ASN A 2 -23.78 39.24 26.00
CA ASN A 2 -23.09 39.36 24.69
C ASN A 2 -22.70 38.09 23.91
N ARG A 3 -23.16 37.76 22.69
CA ARG A 3 -23.76 38.52 21.56
C ARG A 3 -23.12 39.89 21.26
N ALA A 4 -21.79 39.96 21.19
CA ALA A 4 -21.08 41.16 20.70
C ALA A 4 -19.64 40.91 20.20
N ALA A 5 -19.31 39.77 19.56
CA ALA A 5 -17.96 39.55 19.03
C ALA A 5 -17.82 38.72 17.73
N CYS A 6 -18.91 38.36 17.03
CA CYS A 6 -18.83 37.73 15.70
C CYS A 6 -19.78 38.37 14.68
N ARG A 7 -19.87 39.70 14.70
CA ARG A 7 -20.44 40.53 13.63
C ARG A 7 -19.50 41.71 13.37
N ALA A 8 -18.35 41.40 12.77
CA ALA A 8 -17.40 42.40 12.30
C ALA A 8 -16.54 41.82 11.15
N ALA A 9 -17.19 41.42 10.06
CA ALA A 9 -16.52 41.21 8.76
C ALA A 9 -17.58 41.07 7.64
N ALA A 10 -18.50 42.03 7.56
CA ALA A 10 -19.28 42.25 6.35
C ALA A 10 -19.64 43.74 6.26
N LEU A 11 -19.13 44.38 5.20
CA LEU A 11 -19.56 45.64 4.61
C LEU A 11 -19.32 46.96 5.37
N ARG A 12 -18.19 47.60 5.03
CA ARG A 12 -18.01 49.05 4.73
C ARG A 12 -16.73 49.11 3.87
N LEU A 13 -16.56 49.78 2.73
CA LEU A 13 -17.34 50.72 1.91
C LEU A 13 -16.54 50.82 0.59
N ALA A 14 -16.97 50.24 -0.52
CA ALA A 14 -17.56 50.95 -1.68
C ALA A 14 -17.06 52.40 -1.92
N LEU A 15 -16.10 52.53 -2.84
CA LEU A 15 -15.75 53.67 -3.70
C LEU A 15 -15.21 53.00 -4.98
N ILE A 16 -15.60 53.25 -6.22
CA ILE A 16 -16.38 54.28 -6.90
C ILE A 16 -16.98 53.65 -8.18
N VAL A 17 -18.06 54.29 -8.63
CA VAL A 17 -18.97 54.04 -9.76
C VAL A 17 -18.29 53.87 -11.13
N ALA A 18 -18.91 53.02 -11.97
CA ALA A 18 -18.67 52.77 -13.41
C ALA A 18 -18.63 54.05 -14.28
N PRO A 19 -18.07 54.05 -15.53
CA PRO A 19 -18.74 53.45 -16.69
C PRO A 19 -17.80 52.94 -17.84
N LEU A 20 -18.42 52.53 -18.96
CA LEU A 20 -17.86 52.10 -20.27
C LEU A 20 -17.56 50.59 -20.39
N VAL A 21 -18.47 49.79 -20.93
CA VAL A 21 -18.75 49.56 -22.37
C VAL A 21 -17.50 49.09 -23.11
N CYS A 22 -17.55 47.82 -23.53
CA CYS A 22 -16.75 47.15 -24.55
C CYS A 22 -15.23 47.32 -24.48
N SER A 23 -14.53 46.19 -24.31
CA SER A 23 -13.50 45.68 -25.23
C SER A 23 -12.27 45.07 -24.52
N LEU A 24 -11.82 43.94 -25.08
CA LEU A 24 -10.52 43.26 -24.97
C LEU A 24 -10.19 42.47 -23.70
N GLY A 25 -10.49 41.17 -23.75
CA GLY A 25 -9.61 40.14 -23.20
C GLY A 25 -8.64 39.65 -24.27
N CYS A 26 -7.33 39.66 -23.98
CA CYS A 26 -6.29 38.76 -24.50
C CYS A 26 -4.93 39.08 -23.85
N ALA A 27 -4.43 38.16 -23.02
CA ALA A 27 -3.03 37.89 -22.68
C ALA A 27 -3.07 36.72 -21.66
N ILE A 28 -3.14 35.46 -22.11
CA ILE A 28 -2.02 34.57 -22.46
C ILE A 28 -1.10 34.30 -21.26
N ASP A 29 -1.28 33.13 -20.64
CA ASP A 29 -0.23 32.26 -20.09
C ASP A 29 -0.84 30.91 -19.63
N ASN A 30 -0.94 29.95 -20.55
CA ASN A 30 -0.91 28.52 -20.22
C ASN A 30 -0.49 27.68 -21.46
N PRO A 31 0.70 27.05 -21.48
CA PRO A 31 1.31 26.50 -22.69
C PRO A 31 1.07 24.99 -22.83
N SER A 32 -0.13 24.58 -23.23
CA SER A 32 -0.39 23.13 -23.39
C SER A 32 -1.21 22.71 -24.60
N TYR A 33 -1.62 23.60 -25.51
CA TYR A 33 -2.48 23.17 -26.65
C TYR A 33 -2.31 23.86 -28.02
N CYS A 34 -1.35 24.75 -28.27
CA CYS A 34 -0.95 25.09 -29.65
C CYS A 34 0.58 25.41 -29.69
N VAL A 35 1.27 25.14 -30.81
CA VAL A 35 2.71 25.47 -31.05
C VAL A 35 2.83 26.85 -31.73
N ASP A 36 4.04 27.42 -31.72
CA ASP A 36 4.44 28.85 -31.81
C ASP A 36 3.87 29.77 -32.92
N ASP A 37 2.90 29.36 -33.77
CA ASP A 37 2.31 30.20 -34.83
C ASP A 37 0.76 30.22 -34.88
N ASP A 38 0.05 29.74 -33.85
CA ASP A 38 -1.42 29.69 -33.81
C ASP A 38 -2.07 30.86 -33.02
N VAL A 39 -3.23 31.35 -33.47
CA VAL A 39 -4.03 32.39 -32.77
C VAL A 39 -5.42 31.84 -32.39
N CYS A 40 -5.85 32.04 -31.14
CA CYS A 40 -7.20 31.66 -30.67
C CYS A 40 -8.32 32.49 -31.35
N ALA A 41 -9.31 31.84 -31.95
CA ALA A 41 -10.54 32.47 -32.43
C ALA A 41 -11.66 32.40 -31.38
N GLU A 42 -12.34 33.53 -31.10
CA GLU A 42 -13.44 33.60 -30.14
C GLU A 42 -14.76 32.95 -30.62
N ARG A 43 -15.55 32.54 -29.62
CA ARG A 43 -16.84 31.83 -29.69
C ARG A 43 -17.90 32.55 -30.56
N ARG A 44 -18.56 31.79 -31.44
CA ARG A 44 -19.99 31.97 -31.71
C ARG A 44 -20.76 30.78 -31.14
N ALA A 45 -21.56 31.07 -30.13
CA ALA A 45 -22.37 30.12 -29.38
C ALA A 45 -23.43 29.43 -30.26
N LYS A 46 -23.41 28.08 -30.28
CA LYS A 46 -24.65 27.26 -30.33
C LYS A 46 -24.52 25.78 -29.95
N ASP A 47 -23.40 25.32 -29.38
CA ASP A 47 -23.28 23.95 -28.85
C ASP A 47 -22.43 23.94 -27.54
N PRO A 48 -22.90 23.38 -26.41
CA PRO A 48 -22.14 23.30 -25.16
C PRO A 48 -21.05 22.21 -25.10
N ASN A 49 -20.89 21.34 -26.10
CA ASN A 49 -20.01 20.15 -26.01
C ASN A 49 -18.75 20.17 -26.91
N VAL A 50 -18.29 21.33 -27.40
CA VAL A 50 -17.09 21.40 -28.26
C VAL A 50 -16.07 22.38 -27.67
N GLY A 51 -14.85 21.90 -27.42
CA GLY A 51 -13.68 22.70 -27.00
C GLY A 51 -13.10 23.55 -28.15
N PRO A 52 -12.11 24.44 -27.89
CA PRO A 52 -11.60 25.37 -28.90
C PRO A 52 -10.84 24.66 -30.04
N VAL A 53 -10.87 25.25 -31.23
CA VAL A 53 -10.22 24.75 -32.46
C VAL A 53 -9.09 25.73 -32.87
N CYS A 54 -7.83 25.27 -32.98
CA CYS A 54 -6.70 26.07 -33.52
C CYS A 54 -6.77 26.07 -35.08
N HIS A 55 -6.35 27.15 -35.76
CA HIS A 55 -6.25 27.26 -37.23
C HIS A 55 -4.89 27.84 -37.65
N ARG A 56 -4.26 27.31 -38.72
CA ARG A 56 -3.02 27.85 -39.31
C ARG A 56 -3.24 29.16 -40.08
N ILE A 57 -2.27 30.06 -40.00
CA ILE A 57 -2.20 31.34 -40.72
C ILE A 57 -1.99 31.12 -42.24
N GLY A 58 -2.76 31.82 -43.10
CA GLY A 58 -2.51 31.84 -44.56
C GLY A 58 -3.58 32.39 -45.50
N HIS A 59 -4.80 32.73 -45.06
CA HIS A 59 -5.84 33.30 -45.94
C HIS A 59 -6.43 34.59 -45.40
N PHE A 60 -6.12 35.72 -46.06
CA PHE A 60 -6.87 36.96 -45.93
C PHE A 60 -8.15 36.86 -46.76
N CYS A 61 -9.31 36.79 -46.10
CA CYS A 61 -10.58 37.16 -46.73
C CYS A 61 -10.95 38.57 -46.28
N THR A 62 -10.48 39.58 -47.02
CA THR A 62 -11.06 40.91 -46.98
C THR A 62 -12.24 40.96 -47.95
N GLN A 63 -13.47 40.82 -47.44
CA GLN A 63 -14.60 41.72 -47.70
C GLN A 63 -15.95 41.08 -47.33
N VAL A 64 -16.83 41.98 -46.90
CA VAL A 64 -18.18 41.79 -46.41
C VAL A 64 -19.13 41.54 -47.59
N CYS A 65 -19.81 40.39 -47.63
CA CYS A 65 -20.99 40.21 -48.47
C CYS A 65 -22.23 40.78 -47.74
N THR A 66 -22.68 41.97 -48.14
CA THR A 66 -24.05 42.45 -47.87
C THR A 66 -24.92 42.20 -49.09
N GLY A 67 -25.97 41.39 -48.94
CA GLY A 67 -27.11 41.32 -49.87
C GLY A 67 -26.85 40.65 -51.22
N ASN A 68 -27.48 39.48 -51.41
CA ASN A 68 -27.56 38.68 -52.63
C ASN A 68 -26.27 38.05 -53.17
N ASP A 69 -25.67 37.12 -52.42
CA ASP A 69 -24.79 36.11 -53.02
C ASP A 69 -25.13 34.69 -52.52
N TYR A 70 -25.30 33.80 -53.50
CA TYR A 70 -25.67 32.39 -53.35
C TYR A 70 -24.42 31.54 -53.05
N CYS A 71 -24.41 30.83 -51.93
CA CYS A 71 -23.55 29.66 -51.73
C CYS A 71 -24.27 28.44 -52.34
N ALA A 72 -23.75 27.89 -53.44
CA ALA A 72 -24.26 26.68 -54.06
C ALA A 72 -23.31 25.49 -53.78
N ASP A 73 -23.82 24.60 -52.94
CA ASP A 73 -23.66 23.14 -52.87
C ASP A 73 -22.96 22.45 -54.05
N GLU A 74 -21.90 21.68 -53.78
CA GLU A 74 -21.20 20.78 -54.72
C GLU A 74 -21.71 19.33 -54.66
N THR A 75 -23.01 19.12 -54.78
CA THR A 75 -23.55 17.78 -55.10
C THR A 75 -24.22 17.73 -56.48
N LYS A 76 -23.36 17.43 -57.48
CA LYS A 76 -23.59 16.88 -58.84
C LYS A 76 -23.55 17.82 -60.07
N PRO A 77 -23.08 17.28 -61.23
CA PRO A 77 -22.43 18.03 -62.30
C PRO A 77 -23.33 18.30 -63.52
N GLY A 78 -23.08 19.42 -64.20
CA GLY A 78 -23.51 19.67 -65.58
C GLY A 78 -24.12 21.05 -65.82
N TYR A 79 -23.29 22.05 -66.16
CA TYR A 79 -23.47 22.96 -67.30
C TYR A 79 -22.34 24.03 -67.30
N SER A 80 -21.83 24.32 -68.50
CA SER A 80 -20.76 25.28 -68.81
C SER A 80 -21.17 26.74 -68.55
N PRO A 81 -20.19 27.65 -68.34
CA PRO A 81 -20.33 28.96 -68.95
C PRO A 81 -19.03 29.48 -69.59
N SER A 82 -19.09 29.76 -70.89
CA SER A 82 -18.14 30.62 -71.60
C SER A 82 -18.88 31.85 -72.11
N LEU A 83 -18.77 33.01 -71.43
CA LEU A 83 -18.99 34.34 -72.01
C LEU A 83 -18.15 35.41 -71.25
N PRO A 84 -17.58 36.42 -71.93
CA PRO A 84 -16.50 37.26 -71.40
C PRO A 84 -16.95 38.59 -70.75
N ILE A 85 -16.11 39.14 -69.87
CA ILE A 85 -16.27 40.40 -69.15
C ILE A 85 -15.71 41.56 -70.00
N CYS A 86 -16.50 42.62 -70.24
CA CYS A 86 -16.05 43.86 -70.90
C CYS A 86 -15.99 45.04 -69.90
N ASN A 87 -15.08 46.00 -70.11
CA ASN A 87 -14.93 47.16 -69.22
C ASN A 87 -15.84 48.35 -69.61
N ALA A 88 -16.00 49.30 -68.68
CA ALA A 88 -16.90 50.45 -68.76
C ALA A 88 -16.53 51.53 -69.81
N LYS A 89 -15.63 51.24 -70.75
CA LYS A 89 -15.37 52.08 -71.94
C LYS A 89 -15.60 51.34 -73.27
N GLY A 90 -16.26 50.19 -73.24
CA GLY A 90 -16.74 49.52 -74.46
C GLY A 90 -15.64 48.87 -75.32
N ALA A 91 -14.49 48.55 -74.75
CA ALA A 91 -13.48 47.71 -75.41
C ALA A 91 -13.50 46.31 -74.78
N CYS A 92 -13.94 45.32 -75.56
CA CYS A 92 -13.85 43.90 -75.23
C CYS A 92 -12.60 43.32 -75.93
N GLU A 93 -11.56 42.96 -75.19
CA GLU A 93 -10.49 42.12 -75.74
C GLU A 93 -10.99 40.67 -75.77
N GLY A 94 -11.43 40.22 -76.94
CA GLY A 94 -11.97 38.86 -77.10
C GLY A 94 -12.89 38.64 -78.30
N ALA A 95 -13.15 39.64 -79.14
CA ALA A 95 -13.82 39.48 -80.42
C ALA A 95 -13.10 40.28 -81.50
N GLY A 96 -11.97 39.74 -81.97
CA GLY A 96 -11.29 40.19 -83.17
C GLY A 96 -11.69 39.34 -84.36
N THR A 97 -12.82 39.65 -84.98
CA THR A 97 -12.88 39.61 -86.45
C THR A 97 -12.18 40.89 -86.92
N ASP A 98 -11.15 40.70 -87.74
CA ASP A 98 -10.30 41.69 -88.43
C ASP A 98 -8.94 42.01 -87.74
N GLY A 99 -7.89 41.35 -88.26
CA GLY A 99 -6.60 42.02 -88.49
C GLY A 99 -5.54 42.12 -87.37
N GLY A 100 -5.63 41.36 -86.28
CA GLY A 100 -4.59 41.31 -85.23
C GLY A 100 -3.38 40.43 -85.60
N THR A 101 -2.16 40.89 -85.30
CA THR A 101 -0.87 40.23 -85.61
C THR A 101 -0.93 38.70 -85.45
N LYS A 102 -0.75 37.99 -86.57
CA LYS A 102 -0.66 36.53 -86.57
C LYS A 102 0.46 36.08 -85.61
N ARG A 103 0.26 34.99 -84.86
CA ARG A 103 1.25 34.45 -83.91
C ARG A 103 2.44 33.87 -84.67
N THR A 104 3.65 34.14 -84.19
CA THR A 104 4.88 33.56 -84.76
C THR A 104 4.89 32.04 -84.56
N ASN A 105 5.62 31.34 -85.42
CA ASN A 105 5.78 29.90 -85.31
C ASN A 105 6.32 29.49 -83.92
N GLY A 106 5.76 28.43 -83.33
CA GLY A 106 6.10 27.87 -82.02
C GLY A 106 5.13 28.25 -80.89
N MET A 107 4.34 29.32 -81.07
CA MET A 107 3.29 29.70 -80.11
C MET A 107 2.10 28.74 -80.15
N PRO A 108 1.39 28.52 -79.02
CA PRO A 108 0.17 27.71 -79.02
C PRO A 108 -0.92 28.36 -79.89
N CYS A 109 -1.78 27.54 -80.49
CA CYS A 109 -2.91 27.96 -81.32
C CYS A 109 -4.05 26.95 -81.19
N SER A 110 -5.27 27.38 -81.51
CA SER A 110 -6.44 26.51 -81.65
C SER A 110 -6.86 26.32 -83.11
N GLU A 111 -6.57 27.29 -83.97
CA GLU A 111 -6.94 27.29 -85.39
C GLU A 111 -5.86 27.94 -86.25
N GLY A 112 -5.74 27.52 -87.51
CA GLY A 112 -4.69 27.97 -88.44
C GLY A 112 -4.66 29.49 -88.66
N ILE A 113 -5.83 30.14 -88.58
CA ILE A 113 -5.95 31.59 -88.76
C ILE A 113 -5.15 32.40 -87.73
N GLN A 114 -4.79 31.78 -86.60
CA GLN A 114 -4.05 32.43 -85.52
C GLN A 114 -2.54 32.48 -85.80
N CYS A 115 -2.04 31.79 -86.82
CA CYS A 115 -0.61 31.58 -87.07
C CYS A 115 -0.13 32.36 -88.29
N GLU A 116 1.10 32.91 -88.24
CA GLU A 116 1.71 33.64 -89.37
C GLU A 116 1.69 32.82 -90.65
N SER A 117 2.08 31.55 -90.52
CA SER A 117 2.05 30.52 -91.55
C SER A 117 0.65 30.13 -92.03
N GLY A 118 -0.40 30.48 -91.28
CA GLY A 118 -1.76 29.98 -91.50
C GLY A 118 -1.99 28.53 -91.04
N LEU A 119 -0.99 27.89 -90.42
CA LEU A 119 -1.04 26.47 -90.04
C LEU A 119 -0.94 26.31 -88.53
N CYS A 120 -2.01 25.79 -87.93
CA CYS A 120 -2.06 25.38 -86.53
C CYS A 120 -1.98 23.86 -86.45
N GLU A 121 -0.78 23.36 -86.27
CA GLU A 121 -0.52 21.92 -86.25
C GLU A 121 -0.52 21.44 -84.81
N LYS A 122 -1.56 20.67 -84.47
CA LYS A 122 -1.70 19.96 -83.17
C LYS A 122 -1.51 20.90 -81.97
N GLY A 123 -2.09 22.10 -82.08
CA GLY A 123 -2.13 23.09 -81.00
C GLY A 123 -0.97 24.09 -80.99
N ARG A 124 -0.07 24.10 -81.98
CA ARG A 124 1.01 25.09 -82.13
C ARG A 124 1.16 25.61 -83.57
N CYS A 125 1.50 26.88 -83.70
CA CYS A 125 1.75 27.52 -85.00
C CYS A 125 3.01 26.95 -85.63
N CYS A 126 2.90 26.44 -86.85
CA CYS A 126 4.01 25.77 -87.53
C CYS A 126 4.29 26.34 -88.90
N ASP A 127 5.56 26.40 -89.29
CA ASP A 127 5.97 26.89 -90.61
C ASP A 127 5.42 26.06 -91.78
N THR A 128 5.22 24.77 -91.54
CA THR A 128 4.81 23.75 -92.51
C THR A 128 3.82 22.76 -91.88
N SER A 129 3.02 22.09 -92.71
CA SER A 129 2.05 21.11 -92.20
C SER A 129 2.79 19.86 -91.72
N CYS A 130 2.46 19.40 -90.51
CA CYS A 130 3.05 18.21 -89.93
C CYS A 130 2.33 16.95 -90.41
N GLY A 131 2.60 16.59 -91.67
CA GLY A 131 2.12 15.35 -92.27
C GLY A 131 2.68 14.12 -91.56
N GLY A 132 1.80 13.36 -90.90
CA GLY A 132 2.14 12.08 -90.29
C GLY A 132 1.89 12.02 -88.78
N PRO A 133 1.68 10.82 -88.23
CA PRO A 133 1.27 10.64 -86.85
C PRO A 133 2.44 10.81 -85.86
N CYS A 134 3.68 10.79 -86.34
CA CYS A 134 4.91 10.96 -85.55
C CYS A 134 5.69 12.24 -85.87
N ARG A 135 4.98 13.28 -86.27
CA ARG A 135 5.54 14.63 -86.38
C ARG A 135 4.81 15.58 -85.46
N SER A 136 5.56 16.46 -84.81
CA SER A 136 5.01 17.53 -83.97
C SER A 136 5.70 18.84 -84.27
N CYS A 137 4.96 19.92 -84.08
CA CYS A 137 5.52 21.25 -84.21
C CYS A 137 6.31 21.60 -82.95
N GLN A 138 7.64 21.53 -83.02
CA GLN A 138 8.53 21.93 -81.94
C GLN A 138 9.20 23.25 -82.30
N LYS A 139 9.05 24.26 -81.43
CA LYS A 139 9.63 25.61 -81.62
C LYS A 139 9.30 26.25 -82.98
N GLY A 140 8.18 25.87 -83.59
CA GLY A 140 7.68 26.47 -84.83
C GLY A 140 8.10 25.79 -86.12
N THR A 141 8.96 24.77 -86.03
CA THR A 141 9.34 23.90 -87.15
C THR A 141 8.72 22.52 -86.98
N CYS A 142 8.30 21.93 -88.09
CA CYS A 142 7.79 20.56 -88.05
C CYS A 142 8.93 19.54 -87.94
N GLU A 143 9.07 18.93 -86.77
CA GLU A 143 10.15 17.98 -86.47
C GLU A 143 9.61 16.55 -86.32
N VAL A 144 10.46 15.57 -86.61
CA VAL A 144 10.16 14.15 -86.34
C VAL A 144 10.20 13.91 -84.83
N VAL A 145 9.17 13.25 -84.31
CA VAL A 145 9.14 12.80 -82.92
C VAL A 145 10.13 11.65 -82.81
N ALA A 146 11.06 11.76 -81.86
CA ALA A 146 12.05 10.72 -81.61
C ALA A 146 11.36 9.39 -81.20
N PRO A 147 11.98 8.23 -81.48
CA PRO A 147 11.46 6.95 -81.03
C PRO A 147 11.18 6.94 -79.52
N GLY A 148 10.00 6.49 -79.12
CA GLY A 148 9.51 6.52 -77.74
C GLY A 148 8.74 7.79 -77.33
N GLY A 149 8.77 8.85 -78.16
CA GLY A 149 7.93 10.04 -77.94
C GLY A 149 6.45 9.79 -78.25
N ALA A 150 5.56 10.61 -77.69
CA ALA A 150 4.11 10.42 -77.81
C ALA A 150 3.62 10.53 -79.26
N CYS A 151 2.84 9.53 -79.70
CA CYS A 151 2.13 9.56 -80.97
C CYS A 151 1.14 10.72 -81.00
N GLN A 152 1.09 11.41 -82.12
CA GLN A 152 0.34 12.64 -82.32
C GLN A 152 -0.90 12.42 -83.21
N ASP A 153 -1.47 11.21 -83.18
CA ASP A 153 -2.68 10.80 -83.90
C ASP A 153 -3.88 10.79 -82.93
N SER A 154 -4.89 11.63 -83.22
CA SER A 154 -6.09 11.77 -82.39
C SER A 154 -6.96 10.50 -82.33
N SER A 155 -6.79 9.56 -83.27
CA SER A 155 -7.48 8.26 -83.26
C SER A 155 -6.80 7.23 -82.35
N LYS A 156 -5.58 7.52 -81.87
CA LYS A 156 -4.72 6.62 -81.08
C LYS A 156 -4.53 7.18 -79.67
N LEU A 157 -5.61 7.17 -78.89
CA LEU A 157 -5.61 7.62 -77.50
C LEU A 157 -5.02 6.55 -76.56
N PRO A 158 -4.32 6.94 -75.48
CA PRO A 158 -3.90 6.00 -74.45
C PRO A 158 -5.11 5.39 -73.73
N SER A 159 -4.96 4.15 -73.27
CA SER A 159 -5.92 3.47 -72.40
C SER A 159 -5.20 2.92 -71.16
N CYS A 160 -5.92 2.72 -70.05
CA CYS A 160 -5.36 1.97 -68.92
C CYS A 160 -5.10 0.52 -69.36
N ALA A 161 -3.97 -0.03 -68.97
CA ALA A 161 -3.66 -1.43 -69.24
C ALA A 161 -4.48 -2.35 -68.36
N SER A 162 -4.60 -3.63 -68.75
CA SER A 162 -5.19 -4.67 -67.90
C SER A 162 -4.31 -5.00 -66.69
N ARG A 163 -3.01 -4.69 -66.78
CA ARG A 163 -2.06 -4.75 -65.69
C ARG A 163 -2.14 -3.47 -64.85
N GLU A 164 -2.33 -3.64 -63.54
CA GLU A 164 -2.39 -2.53 -62.57
C GLU A 164 -1.13 -1.66 -62.62
N GLY A 165 -1.29 -0.33 -62.58
CA GLY A 165 -0.17 0.62 -62.61
C GLY A 165 0.47 0.80 -63.99
N TYR A 166 -0.20 0.40 -65.08
CA TYR A 166 0.29 0.60 -66.44
C TYR A 166 -0.73 1.32 -67.33
N ILE A 167 -0.21 2.09 -68.29
CA ILE A 167 -0.97 2.62 -69.42
C ILE A 167 -0.48 2.01 -70.73
N ASN A 168 -1.40 1.81 -71.66
CA ASN A 168 -1.10 1.48 -73.04
C ASN A 168 -0.95 2.78 -73.85
N ALA A 169 0.26 3.34 -73.86
CA ALA A 169 0.56 4.57 -74.57
C ALA A 169 0.91 4.30 -76.04
N TRP A 170 0.44 5.16 -76.95
CA TRP A 170 0.89 5.13 -78.34
C TRP A 170 2.14 5.99 -78.49
N VAL A 171 3.23 5.37 -78.92
CA VAL A 171 4.53 6.01 -79.08
C VAL A 171 5.05 5.88 -80.50
N CYS A 172 5.96 6.76 -80.88
CA CYS A 172 6.58 6.76 -82.19
C CYS A 172 7.71 5.74 -82.30
N THR A 173 7.79 5.02 -83.41
CA THR A 173 8.87 4.07 -83.72
C THR A 173 9.97 4.75 -84.54
N VAL A 174 11.09 4.03 -84.74
CA VAL A 174 12.17 4.44 -85.66
C VAL A 174 11.67 4.66 -87.09
N ASP A 175 10.63 3.93 -87.50
CA ASP A 175 10.01 4.02 -88.83
C ASP A 175 8.93 5.10 -88.92
N GLN A 176 8.79 5.96 -87.88
CA GLN A 176 7.81 7.05 -87.83
C GLN A 176 6.34 6.58 -87.87
N LEU A 177 6.10 5.36 -87.37
CA LEU A 177 4.77 4.78 -87.17
C LEU A 177 4.39 4.85 -85.70
N CYS A 178 3.09 4.84 -85.40
CA CYS A 178 2.61 4.73 -84.03
C CYS A 178 2.45 3.27 -83.63
N GLU A 179 3.11 2.89 -82.55
CA GLU A 179 3.03 1.56 -81.94
C GLU A 179 2.57 1.71 -80.49
N GLN A 180 1.74 0.78 -80.03
CA GLN A 180 1.29 0.74 -78.65
C GLN A 180 2.36 0.09 -77.77
N ARG A 181 2.75 0.76 -76.69
CA ARG A 181 3.67 0.22 -75.68
C ARG A 181 3.12 0.44 -74.28
N GLU A 182 3.32 -0.55 -73.42
CA GLU A 182 3.01 -0.42 -72.00
C GLU A 182 4.03 0.49 -71.31
N GLN A 183 3.54 1.44 -70.51
CA GLN A 183 4.35 2.34 -69.68
C GLN A 183 3.91 2.22 -68.23
N ARG A 184 4.88 2.16 -67.31
CA ARG A 184 4.63 2.02 -65.86
C ARG A 184 4.35 3.38 -65.23
N CYS A 185 3.36 3.44 -64.35
CA CYS A 185 2.92 4.63 -63.62
C CYS A 185 3.68 4.88 -62.31
N GLY A 186 4.70 4.07 -62.00
CA GLY A 186 5.61 4.33 -60.88
C GLY A 186 4.94 4.26 -59.50
N GLY A 187 4.01 3.34 -59.27
CA GLY A 187 3.28 3.18 -58.00
C GLY A 187 1.89 3.81 -58.00
N PHE A 188 1.58 4.66 -58.97
CA PHE A 188 0.26 5.30 -59.12
C PHE A 188 -0.68 4.48 -60.00
N LEU A 189 -1.98 4.57 -59.75
CA LEU A 189 -2.98 4.01 -60.65
C LEU A 189 -3.21 4.89 -61.88
N CYS A 190 -3.73 4.26 -62.93
CA CYS A 190 -4.18 4.95 -64.13
C CYS A 190 -5.54 5.63 -63.88
N ASP A 191 -5.65 6.91 -64.21
CA ASP A 191 -6.92 7.64 -64.24
C ASP A 191 -7.53 7.57 -65.65
N ALA A 192 -8.71 6.98 -65.75
CA ALA A 192 -9.50 6.91 -66.99
C ALA A 192 -10.56 8.03 -67.10
N THR A 193 -10.73 8.84 -66.05
CA THR A 193 -11.89 9.73 -65.87
C THR A 193 -11.76 11.02 -66.70
N SER A 194 -10.53 11.42 -67.02
CA SER A 194 -10.19 12.67 -67.72
C SER A 194 -10.30 12.58 -69.27
N GLY A 195 -10.91 11.51 -69.81
CA GLY A 195 -11.12 11.31 -71.25
C GLY A 195 -9.86 10.93 -72.05
N ARG A 196 -8.70 10.88 -71.39
CA ARG A 196 -7.44 10.29 -71.87
C ARG A 196 -6.79 9.57 -70.71
N ALA A 197 -6.53 8.27 -70.84
CA ALA A 197 -5.92 7.51 -69.76
C ALA A 197 -4.50 8.01 -69.48
N ALA A 198 -4.23 8.41 -68.24
CA ALA A 198 -2.91 8.88 -67.81
C ALA A 198 -2.59 8.34 -66.41
N CYS A 199 -1.30 8.20 -66.11
CA CYS A 199 -0.87 7.89 -64.76
C CYS A 199 -1.20 9.06 -63.83
N LEU A 200 -1.75 8.78 -62.64
CA LEU A 200 -1.84 9.79 -61.59
C LEU A 200 -0.43 10.26 -61.21
N ALA A 201 -0.29 11.53 -60.87
CA ALA A 201 0.98 12.14 -60.48
C ALA A 201 1.06 12.46 -58.98
N THR A 202 -0.09 12.45 -58.32
CA THR A 202 -0.25 12.73 -56.89
C THR A 202 -1.35 11.84 -56.33
N CYS A 203 -1.25 11.50 -55.06
CA CYS A 203 -2.29 10.78 -54.34
C CYS A 203 -2.81 11.62 -53.17
N SER A 204 -4.00 11.27 -52.72
CA SER A 204 -4.72 11.83 -51.57
C SER A 204 -5.35 10.73 -50.71
N SER A 205 -5.33 9.49 -51.20
CA SER A 205 -5.77 8.30 -50.51
C SER A 205 -5.06 7.06 -51.07
N PRO A 206 -4.99 5.95 -50.32
CA PRO A 206 -4.41 4.68 -50.79
C PRO A 206 -5.08 4.13 -52.06
N ALA A 207 -6.36 4.45 -52.30
CA ALA A 207 -7.11 4.00 -53.47
C ALA A 207 -6.60 4.55 -54.82
N GLN A 208 -5.62 5.47 -54.79
CA GLN A 208 -4.97 6.04 -55.98
C GLN A 208 -3.60 5.43 -56.27
N CYS A 209 -3.16 4.48 -55.44
CA CYS A 209 -1.89 3.79 -55.54
C CYS A 209 -2.08 2.33 -55.95
N GLU A 210 -1.06 1.75 -56.58
CA GLU A 210 -1.00 0.30 -56.85
C GLU A 210 -1.19 -0.50 -55.55
N SER A 211 -1.73 -1.71 -55.63
CA SER A 211 -2.05 -2.56 -54.47
C SER A 211 -0.91 -2.83 -53.46
N THR A 212 0.36 -2.66 -53.84
CA THR A 212 1.52 -2.74 -52.95
C THR A 212 2.09 -1.38 -52.55
N PHE A 213 1.32 -0.32 -52.76
CA PHE A 213 1.69 1.06 -52.48
C PHE A 213 0.62 1.72 -51.63
N THR A 214 1.03 2.65 -50.79
CA THR A 214 0.12 3.51 -50.02
C THR A 214 0.40 4.97 -50.34
N CYS A 215 -0.56 5.84 -50.04
CA CYS A 215 -0.36 7.26 -50.24
C CYS A 215 0.35 7.89 -49.04
N GLU A 216 1.58 8.34 -49.23
CA GLU A 216 2.31 9.17 -48.28
C GLU A 216 1.74 10.59 -48.35
N LEU A 217 0.87 10.94 -47.39
CA LEU A 217 0.16 12.22 -47.39
C LEU A 217 1.09 13.41 -47.16
N SER A 218 2.29 13.20 -46.61
CA SER A 218 3.27 14.27 -46.36
C SER A 218 3.87 14.86 -47.65
N ASN A 219 3.93 14.07 -48.73
CA ASN A 219 4.49 14.48 -50.01
C ASN A 219 3.61 14.12 -51.23
N ASN A 220 2.39 13.60 -50.98
CA ASN A 220 1.42 13.19 -51.98
C ASN A 220 1.93 12.13 -52.98
N THR A 221 2.87 11.29 -52.56
CA THR A 221 3.44 10.23 -53.41
C THR A 221 2.96 8.83 -53.02
N CYS A 222 2.80 7.96 -54.02
CA CYS A 222 2.60 6.54 -53.76
C CYS A 222 3.94 5.91 -53.38
N VAL A 223 4.08 5.48 -52.13
CA VAL A 223 5.27 4.79 -51.61
C VAL A 223 4.97 3.30 -51.47
N GLY A 224 5.97 2.46 -51.70
CA GLY A 224 5.82 1.02 -51.54
C GLY A 224 5.47 0.69 -50.09
N GLN A 225 4.50 -0.20 -49.90
CA GLN A 225 4.22 -0.75 -48.58
C GLN A 225 5.34 -1.70 -48.17
N GLU A 226 5.76 -1.57 -46.93
CA GLU A 226 6.87 -2.29 -46.36
C GLU A 226 6.45 -3.66 -45.79
N PRO A 227 7.33 -4.67 -45.87
CA PRO A 227 7.06 -6.00 -45.34
C PRO A 227 7.08 -6.01 -43.80
N LEU A 228 6.66 -7.14 -43.23
CA LEU A 228 6.77 -7.39 -41.78
C LEU A 228 8.20 -7.14 -41.26
N GLY A 229 8.30 -6.41 -40.16
CA GLY A 229 9.56 -6.09 -39.47
C GLY A 229 10.30 -4.86 -40.01
N ALA A 230 9.77 -4.20 -41.04
CA ALA A 230 10.29 -2.93 -41.50
C ALA A 230 9.85 -1.76 -40.59
N ASP A 231 10.65 -0.70 -40.53
CA ASP A 231 10.31 0.53 -39.81
C ASP A 231 9.15 1.24 -40.52
N CYS A 232 8.10 1.54 -39.75
CA CYS A 232 6.90 2.21 -40.25
C CYS A 232 6.62 3.56 -39.58
N GLY A 233 7.52 4.02 -38.70
CA GLY A 233 7.29 5.21 -37.88
C GLY A 233 5.97 5.13 -37.10
N ASP A 234 5.05 6.05 -37.42
CA ASP A 234 3.69 6.12 -36.85
C ASP A 234 2.59 5.86 -37.90
N ASN A 235 2.93 5.25 -39.05
CA ASN A 235 2.01 5.10 -40.18
C ASN A 235 1.65 3.63 -40.46
N ASP A 236 0.51 3.18 -39.93
CA ASP A 236 -0.06 1.85 -40.16
C ASP A 236 -0.15 1.47 -41.65
N MET A 237 -0.48 2.44 -42.50
CA MET A 237 -0.73 2.20 -43.91
C MET A 237 0.54 1.94 -44.71
N LEU A 238 1.71 2.29 -44.14
CA LEU A 238 3.01 1.95 -44.72
C LEU A 238 3.28 0.45 -44.65
N CYS A 239 2.62 -0.27 -43.75
CA CYS A 239 2.81 -1.71 -43.60
C CYS A 239 1.89 -2.50 -44.51
N LEU A 240 2.43 -3.55 -45.14
CA LEU A 240 1.63 -4.51 -45.91
C LEU A 240 0.56 -5.20 -45.03
N SER A 241 0.83 -5.30 -43.72
CA SER A 241 -0.12 -5.81 -42.72
C SER A 241 -1.19 -4.78 -42.32
N GLY A 242 -0.99 -3.51 -42.62
CA GLY A 242 -1.82 -2.40 -42.14
C GLY A 242 -1.67 -2.13 -40.64
N MET A 243 -0.61 -2.60 -40.00
CA MET A 243 -0.39 -2.51 -38.54
C MET A 243 1.05 -2.07 -38.27
N CYS A 244 1.23 -0.84 -37.80
CA CYS A 244 2.49 -0.32 -37.31
C CYS A 244 2.50 -0.36 -35.78
N THR A 245 3.27 -1.27 -35.21
CA THR A 245 3.31 -1.51 -33.76
C THR A 245 4.75 -1.43 -33.29
N ASP A 246 5.00 -0.62 -32.26
CA ASP A 246 6.36 -0.37 -31.74
C ASP A 246 7.35 0.04 -32.85
N MET A 247 6.89 0.94 -33.75
CA MET A 247 7.60 1.45 -34.93
C MET A 247 7.94 0.40 -35.99
N HIS A 248 7.40 -0.82 -35.92
CA HIS A 248 7.65 -1.87 -36.90
C HIS A 248 6.35 -2.43 -37.50
N CYS A 249 6.41 -2.80 -38.78
CA CYS A 249 5.31 -3.45 -39.46
C CYS A 249 5.02 -4.82 -38.85
N CYS A 250 3.89 -4.95 -38.18
CA CYS A 250 3.60 -6.07 -37.32
C CYS A 250 2.50 -6.97 -37.86
N SER A 251 2.53 -8.26 -37.48
CA SER A 251 1.47 -9.20 -37.78
C SER A 251 0.20 -8.99 -36.96
N GLU A 252 0.31 -8.27 -35.84
CA GLU A 252 -0.75 -8.00 -34.88
C GLU A 252 -0.70 -6.51 -34.48
N ALA A 253 -1.85 -5.87 -34.28
CA ALA A 253 -1.94 -4.43 -33.98
C ALA A 253 -1.51 -4.07 -32.54
N ASP A 254 -1.52 -5.05 -31.63
CA ASP A 254 -1.05 -4.91 -30.25
C ASP A 254 -0.45 -6.23 -29.77
N CYS A 255 0.85 -6.23 -29.48
CA CYS A 255 1.54 -7.39 -28.93
C CYS A 255 1.20 -7.68 -27.46
N GLY A 256 0.49 -6.79 -26.78
CA GLY A 256 0.21 -6.86 -25.35
C GLY A 256 1.34 -6.33 -24.48
N ALA A 257 1.13 -6.30 -23.17
CA ALA A 257 2.14 -5.82 -22.22
C ALA A 257 3.38 -6.73 -22.21
N CYS A 258 4.56 -6.14 -22.02
CA CYS A 258 5.85 -6.84 -22.00
C CYS A 258 6.19 -7.60 -23.29
N LYS A 259 5.61 -7.18 -24.40
CA LYS A 259 5.96 -7.64 -25.73
C LYS A 259 6.11 -6.45 -26.64
N PHE A 260 6.91 -6.61 -27.67
CA PHE A 260 7.12 -5.61 -28.70
C PHE A 260 7.13 -6.25 -30.08
N CYS A 261 6.86 -5.47 -31.12
CA CYS A 261 7.04 -5.97 -32.48
C CYS A 261 8.53 -5.99 -32.86
N GLY A 262 9.08 -7.18 -33.11
CA GLY A 262 10.47 -7.34 -33.50
C GLY A 262 10.73 -7.01 -34.98
N THR A 263 12.00 -7.02 -35.36
CA THR A 263 12.44 -6.81 -36.76
C THR A 263 12.06 -7.94 -37.71
N ASP A 264 11.44 -9.01 -37.22
CA ASP A 264 10.80 -10.05 -38.04
C ASP A 264 9.29 -9.83 -38.21
N GLY A 265 8.77 -8.71 -37.68
CA GLY A 265 7.37 -8.30 -37.69
C GLY A 265 6.46 -9.18 -36.85
N LYS A 266 7.01 -9.94 -35.91
CA LYS A 266 6.25 -10.75 -34.96
C LYS A 266 6.36 -10.16 -33.56
N CYS A 267 5.35 -10.43 -32.74
CA CYS A 267 5.39 -10.09 -31.34
C CYS A 267 6.41 -10.96 -30.60
N GLN A 268 7.39 -10.30 -29.99
CA GLN A 268 8.47 -10.91 -29.22
C GLN A 268 8.43 -10.44 -27.78
N ASN A 269 8.98 -11.23 -26.86
CA ASN A 269 9.05 -10.88 -25.45
C ASN A 269 10.04 -9.73 -25.23
N HIS A 270 9.60 -8.71 -24.51
CA HIS A 270 10.47 -7.62 -24.08
C HIS A 270 11.56 -8.18 -23.13
N PRO A 271 12.82 -7.70 -23.22
CA PRO A 271 13.86 -8.05 -22.26
C PRO A 271 13.45 -7.71 -20.81
N ALA A 272 14.07 -8.35 -19.83
CA ALA A 272 13.83 -8.01 -18.43
C ALA A 272 14.20 -6.53 -18.16
N GLY A 273 13.27 -5.76 -17.57
CA GLY A 273 13.46 -4.34 -17.31
C GLY A 273 12.15 -3.54 -17.35
N THR A 274 12.26 -2.22 -17.31
CA THR A 274 11.10 -1.31 -17.36
C THR A 274 10.33 -1.49 -18.67
N GLU A 275 9.01 -1.60 -18.57
CA GLU A 275 8.14 -1.70 -19.74
C GLU A 275 8.12 -0.35 -20.49
N PRO A 276 8.40 -0.31 -21.80
CA PRO A 276 8.62 0.95 -22.53
C PRO A 276 7.37 1.83 -22.68
N ASN A 277 6.19 1.21 -22.62
CA ASN A 277 4.91 1.76 -23.05
C ASN A 277 3.93 1.98 -21.87
N GLY A 278 4.36 1.74 -20.63
CA GLY A 278 3.53 1.80 -19.42
C GLY A 278 2.34 0.83 -19.40
N ARG A 279 2.39 -0.29 -20.15
CA ARG A 279 1.24 -1.21 -20.33
C ARG A 279 1.00 -2.13 -19.13
N CYS A 280 1.97 -2.28 -18.24
CA CYS A 280 1.80 -3.03 -16.98
C CYS A 280 1.02 -2.20 -15.96
N GLY A 281 -0.33 -2.23 -16.09
CA GLY A 281 -1.24 -1.56 -15.17
C GLY A 281 -1.34 -2.27 -13.82
N GLY A 282 -1.73 -1.53 -12.77
CA GLY A 282 -1.96 -2.06 -11.44
C GLY A 282 -1.98 -0.98 -10.37
N HIS A 283 -2.22 -1.39 -9.12
CA HIS A 283 -2.09 -0.48 -7.98
C HIS A 283 -0.60 -0.11 -7.81
N PRO A 284 -0.25 1.17 -7.54
CA PRO A 284 1.15 1.64 -7.48
C PRO A 284 2.06 0.85 -6.53
N MET A 285 1.49 0.34 -5.42
CA MET A 285 2.22 -0.48 -4.44
C MET A 285 2.29 -1.97 -4.80
N CYS A 286 1.54 -2.41 -5.82
CA CYS A 286 1.47 -3.80 -6.28
C CYS A 286 2.19 -4.05 -7.61
N ILE A 287 2.70 -3.01 -8.23
CA ILE A 287 3.62 -3.07 -9.37
C ILE A 287 5.05 -2.88 -8.88
N VAL A 288 5.99 -3.63 -9.45
CA VAL A 288 7.42 -3.43 -9.19
C VAL A 288 7.91 -2.34 -10.15
N GLY A 289 8.39 -1.21 -9.63
CA GLY A 289 8.76 -0.05 -10.45
C GLY A 289 7.55 0.61 -11.13
N ALA A 290 7.77 1.24 -12.29
CA ALA A 290 6.69 1.79 -13.14
C ALA A 290 6.01 0.73 -14.03
N GLY A 291 6.13 -0.56 -13.67
CA GLY A 291 5.79 -1.71 -14.50
C GLY A 291 7.05 -2.31 -15.14
N GLU A 292 7.54 -3.43 -14.59
CA GLU A 292 8.69 -4.17 -15.11
C GLU A 292 8.26 -5.49 -15.75
N CYS A 293 8.98 -5.89 -16.79
CA CYS A 293 8.78 -7.14 -17.52
C CYS A 293 9.76 -8.22 -17.07
N ASP A 294 9.30 -9.47 -17.06
CA ASP A 294 10.19 -10.61 -17.11
C ASP A 294 10.64 -10.84 -18.57
N ALA A 295 11.79 -11.50 -18.77
CA ALA A 295 12.27 -11.85 -20.11
C ALA A 295 11.38 -12.88 -20.84
N ASN A 296 10.27 -13.31 -20.23
CA ASN A 296 9.30 -14.24 -20.78
C ASN A 296 8.03 -13.52 -21.29
N GLY A 297 8.01 -12.19 -21.26
CA GLY A 297 6.91 -11.38 -21.76
C GLY A 297 5.73 -11.24 -20.79
N ASN A 298 5.97 -11.37 -19.48
CA ASN A 298 4.98 -11.11 -18.45
C ASN A 298 5.34 -9.87 -17.62
N CYS A 299 4.33 -9.12 -17.20
CA CYS A 299 4.51 -8.09 -16.17
C CYS A 299 4.88 -8.74 -14.83
N THR A 300 5.77 -8.09 -14.10
CA THR A 300 6.17 -8.45 -12.75
C THR A 300 5.36 -7.65 -11.73
N TYR A 301 4.88 -8.33 -10.70
CA TYR A 301 4.04 -7.75 -9.66
C TYR A 301 4.61 -8.07 -8.27
N ALA A 302 4.24 -7.25 -7.29
CA ALA A 302 4.56 -7.52 -5.90
C ALA A 302 3.96 -8.87 -5.47
N PRO A 303 4.65 -9.68 -4.65
CA PRO A 303 4.14 -10.96 -4.18
C PRO A 303 2.76 -10.82 -3.52
N ALA A 304 1.93 -11.86 -3.65
CA ALA A 304 0.64 -11.89 -2.98
C ALA A 304 0.81 -11.73 -1.45
N GLY A 305 0.03 -10.83 -0.85
CA GLY A 305 0.15 -10.47 0.56
C GLY A 305 1.01 -9.23 0.85
N THR A 306 1.67 -8.64 -0.16
CA THR A 306 2.40 -7.36 0.01
C THR A 306 1.42 -6.25 0.40
N PRO A 307 1.64 -5.47 1.47
CA PRO A 307 0.74 -4.39 1.86
C PRO A 307 0.65 -3.30 0.77
N CYS A 308 -0.56 -2.92 0.40
CA CYS A 308 -0.85 -1.86 -0.58
C CYS A 308 -1.78 -0.77 -0.07
N GLY A 309 -2.22 -0.87 1.19
CA GLY A 309 -2.94 0.17 1.91
C GLY A 309 -2.79 -0.01 3.42
N ASP A 310 -3.36 0.91 4.20
CA ASP A 310 -3.27 0.86 5.66
C ASP A 310 -4.23 -0.18 6.24
N ALA A 311 -3.71 -1.02 7.12
CA ALA A 311 -4.52 -1.94 7.91
C ALA A 311 -5.38 -1.17 8.92
N LYS A 312 -6.65 -1.57 9.06
CA LYS A 312 -7.62 -0.95 9.97
C LYS A 312 -8.42 -2.01 10.69
N CYS A 313 -8.80 -1.75 11.94
CA CYS A 313 -9.74 -2.63 12.61
C CYS A 313 -11.10 -2.56 11.91
N SER A 314 -11.72 -3.71 11.71
CA SER A 314 -12.97 -3.79 10.97
C SER A 314 -14.10 -3.07 11.72
N THR A 315 -14.80 -2.18 11.02
CA THR A 315 -15.96 -1.47 11.57
C THR A 315 -17.26 -2.28 11.49
N THR A 316 -17.28 -3.33 10.65
CA THR A 316 -18.47 -4.18 10.44
C THR A 316 -18.41 -5.47 11.25
N THR A 317 -17.20 -6.02 11.45
CA THR A 317 -17.02 -7.31 12.13
C THR A 317 -15.98 -7.15 13.25
N PRO A 318 -16.41 -6.88 14.50
CA PRO A 318 -15.49 -6.66 15.62
C PRO A 318 -14.48 -7.80 15.77
N GLY A 319 -13.22 -7.46 16.04
CA GLY A 319 -12.13 -8.43 16.22
C GLY A 319 -11.46 -8.88 14.91
N MET A 320 -11.84 -8.34 13.75
CA MET A 320 -11.13 -8.54 12.49
C MET A 320 -10.20 -7.37 12.18
N LEU A 321 -9.05 -7.67 11.57
CA LEU A 321 -8.16 -6.71 10.93
C LEU A 321 -8.42 -6.73 9.43
N ASP A 322 -8.89 -5.60 8.91
CA ASP A 322 -9.10 -5.39 7.48
C ASP A 322 -7.82 -4.78 6.90
N GLU A 323 -7.18 -5.51 6.00
CA GLU A 323 -5.93 -5.15 5.33
C GLU A 323 -6.18 -4.98 3.83
N GLU A 324 -5.34 -4.15 3.20
CA GLU A 324 -5.27 -4.06 1.74
C GLU A 324 -3.92 -4.62 1.31
N VAL A 325 -3.96 -5.73 0.57
CA VAL A 325 -2.78 -6.48 0.15
C VAL A 325 -2.82 -6.81 -1.33
N CYS A 326 -1.65 -6.94 -1.95
CA CYS A 326 -1.53 -7.30 -3.35
C CYS A 326 -1.98 -8.74 -3.60
N ASP A 327 -2.61 -9.00 -4.74
CA ASP A 327 -3.08 -10.31 -5.18
C ASP A 327 -2.02 -11.13 -5.96
N GLY A 328 -0.82 -10.56 -6.16
CA GLY A 328 0.23 -11.13 -7.00
C GLY A 328 0.07 -10.90 -8.50
N LYS A 329 -0.96 -10.15 -8.91
CA LYS A 329 -1.33 -9.85 -10.31
C LYS A 329 -1.48 -8.33 -10.56
N GLY A 330 -0.99 -7.50 -9.64
CA GLY A 330 -1.06 -6.05 -9.71
C GLY A 330 -2.32 -5.45 -9.06
N GLY A 331 -3.25 -6.26 -8.58
CA GLY A 331 -4.45 -5.80 -7.89
C GLY A 331 -4.22 -5.61 -6.39
N CYS A 332 -4.71 -4.50 -5.84
CA CYS A 332 -4.79 -4.29 -4.39
C CYS A 332 -6.17 -4.74 -3.90
N ILE A 333 -6.21 -5.84 -3.13
CA ILE A 333 -7.44 -6.48 -2.68
C ILE A 333 -7.61 -6.38 -1.17
N LYS A 334 -8.85 -6.39 -0.70
CA LYS A 334 -9.17 -6.41 0.72
C LYS A 334 -9.05 -7.82 1.27
N ARG A 335 -8.32 -7.98 2.38
CA ARG A 335 -8.22 -9.22 3.15
C ARG A 335 -8.65 -8.94 4.58
N SER A 336 -9.53 -9.76 5.12
CA SER A 336 -9.98 -9.65 6.52
C SER A 336 -9.46 -10.84 7.31
N THR A 337 -8.72 -10.58 8.38
CA THR A 337 -8.05 -11.60 9.20
C THR A 337 -8.54 -11.51 10.64
N PRO A 338 -8.98 -12.61 11.28
CA PRO A 338 -9.37 -12.59 12.69
C PRO A 338 -8.17 -12.36 13.60
N CYS A 339 -8.30 -11.46 14.56
CA CYS A 339 -7.29 -11.23 15.60
C CYS A 339 -7.38 -12.21 16.77
N ALA A 340 -8.45 -13.02 16.84
CA ALA A 340 -8.67 -13.99 17.90
C ALA A 340 -7.42 -14.86 18.17
N PRO A 341 -7.03 -15.07 19.44
CA PRO A 341 -7.77 -14.74 20.67
C PRO A 341 -7.58 -13.30 21.19
N TYR A 342 -6.92 -12.44 20.41
CA TYR A 342 -6.64 -11.05 20.77
C TYR A 342 -7.62 -10.07 20.13
N VAL A 343 -7.66 -8.85 20.65
CA VAL A 343 -8.38 -7.75 19.99
C VAL A 343 -7.53 -7.13 18.86
N CYS A 344 -8.22 -6.53 17.90
CA CYS A 344 -7.60 -5.60 16.98
C CYS A 344 -7.37 -4.26 17.71
N GLU A 345 -6.18 -3.70 17.58
CA GLU A 345 -5.79 -2.42 18.17
C GLU A 345 -5.67 -1.35 17.09
N ASP A 346 -6.47 -0.30 17.21
CA ASP A 346 -6.33 0.90 16.39
C ASP A 346 -5.16 1.76 16.89
N ARG A 347 -4.22 2.06 15.99
CA ARG A 347 -2.98 2.78 16.33
C ARG A 347 -2.85 4.07 15.57
N SER A 348 -3.76 5.04 15.65
CA SER A 348 -3.59 6.29 14.88
C SER A 348 -2.34 7.08 15.33
N PRO A 349 -1.42 7.49 14.43
CA PRO A 349 -1.48 7.46 12.95
C PRO A 349 -0.87 6.22 12.26
N GLN A 350 -0.34 5.26 13.01
CA GLN A 350 0.16 3.97 12.50
C GLN A 350 -0.98 3.03 12.03
N PRO A 351 -0.65 2.00 11.22
CA PRO A 351 -1.62 0.96 10.87
C PRO A 351 -2.12 0.20 12.11
N SER A 352 -3.40 -0.14 12.11
CA SER A 352 -3.97 -1.03 13.13
C SER A 352 -3.32 -2.40 13.05
N VAL A 353 -3.23 -3.10 14.18
CA VAL A 353 -2.64 -4.44 14.25
C VAL A 353 -3.45 -5.34 15.17
N CYS A 354 -3.42 -6.65 14.91
CA CYS A 354 -3.85 -7.59 15.94
C CYS A 354 -2.85 -7.55 17.09
N LYS A 355 -3.34 -7.43 18.33
CA LYS A 355 -2.47 -7.64 19.49
C LYS A 355 -1.92 -9.07 19.47
N SER A 356 -0.72 -9.23 19.99
CA SER A 356 -0.05 -10.53 20.12
C SER A 356 0.14 -10.94 21.58
N SER A 357 -0.43 -10.15 22.49
CA SER A 357 -0.24 -10.26 23.92
C SER A 357 -1.28 -9.46 24.70
N CYS A 358 -1.37 -9.70 26.01
CA CYS A 358 -2.29 -9.01 26.88
C CYS A 358 -1.64 -8.52 28.17
N GLN A 359 -2.09 -7.36 28.63
CA GLN A 359 -1.84 -6.85 29.97
C GLN A 359 -3.06 -7.02 30.86
N SER A 360 -4.25 -6.90 30.26
CA SER A 360 -5.55 -7.05 30.89
C SER A 360 -6.50 -7.83 30.01
N VAL A 361 -7.70 -8.14 30.51
CA VAL A 361 -8.72 -8.81 29.70
C VAL A 361 -9.22 -7.98 28.52
N ALA A 362 -9.03 -6.65 28.54
CA ALA A 362 -9.43 -5.77 27.45
C ALA A 362 -8.61 -5.98 26.17
N ASP A 363 -7.46 -6.65 26.28
CA ASP A 363 -6.61 -7.01 25.14
C ASP A 363 -7.03 -8.33 24.48
N CYS A 364 -7.97 -9.06 25.08
CA CYS A 364 -8.45 -10.34 24.61
C CYS A 364 -9.83 -10.23 23.98
N GLU A 365 -10.13 -11.17 23.07
CA GLU A 365 -11.46 -11.29 22.48
C GLU A 365 -12.56 -11.42 23.56
N SER A 366 -13.79 -11.11 23.18
CA SER A 366 -14.93 -11.26 24.09
C SER A 366 -15.06 -12.70 24.57
N GLY A 367 -15.19 -12.88 25.89
CA GLY A 367 -15.21 -14.20 26.54
C GLY A 367 -13.82 -14.79 26.82
N GLY A 368 -12.75 -14.21 26.29
CA GLY A 368 -11.37 -14.60 26.60
C GLY A 368 -10.90 -14.12 27.98
N ALA A 369 -9.67 -14.51 28.32
CA ALA A 369 -8.99 -14.12 29.56
C ALA A 369 -7.49 -13.90 29.33
N CYS A 370 -6.89 -12.94 30.04
CA CYS A 370 -5.46 -12.67 29.97
C CYS A 370 -4.69 -13.49 31.01
N ASP A 371 -3.88 -14.47 30.59
CA ASP A 371 -3.04 -15.30 31.45
C ASP A 371 -1.61 -14.77 31.55
N ARG A 372 -1.18 -14.42 32.76
CA ARG A 372 0.13 -13.80 33.02
C ARG A 372 1.18 -14.78 33.57
N ARG A 373 0.95 -16.09 33.47
CA ARG A 373 1.95 -17.13 33.85
C ARG A 373 3.28 -16.97 33.11
N ASN A 374 3.20 -16.70 31.80
CA ASN A 374 4.35 -16.61 30.92
C ASN A 374 4.94 -15.20 30.84
N ALA A 375 4.38 -14.22 31.55
CA ALA A 375 4.90 -12.84 31.62
C ALA A 375 6.29 -12.72 32.28
N HIS A 376 6.96 -13.84 32.59
CA HIS A 376 8.34 -13.91 33.05
C HIS A 376 9.28 -14.49 31.98
N SER A 377 8.78 -15.07 30.88
CA SER A 377 9.61 -15.70 29.84
C SER A 377 9.60 -14.94 28.50
N LEU A 378 8.74 -13.92 28.37
CA LEU A 378 8.53 -13.18 27.13
C LEU A 378 8.92 -11.72 27.33
N ASP A 379 9.84 -11.21 26.50
CA ASP A 379 10.27 -9.82 26.48
C ASP A 379 9.05 -8.90 26.33
N GLY A 380 8.87 -7.92 27.24
CA GLY A 380 7.87 -6.86 27.06
C GLY A 380 6.56 -6.97 27.84
N ASN A 381 6.49 -7.68 28.97
CA ASN A 381 5.35 -7.59 29.90
C ASN A 381 4.03 -8.13 29.34
N VAL A 382 4.05 -9.37 28.88
CA VAL A 382 2.95 -9.89 28.06
C VAL A 382 2.42 -11.20 28.62
N GLY A 383 1.17 -11.14 29.10
CA GLY A 383 0.33 -12.32 29.22
C GLY A 383 -0.14 -12.81 27.85
N GLU A 384 -0.72 -14.00 27.83
CA GLU A 384 -1.29 -14.61 26.65
C GLU A 384 -2.83 -14.60 26.77
N CYS A 385 -3.51 -14.23 25.68
CA CYS A 385 -4.96 -14.35 25.65
C CYS A 385 -5.36 -15.82 25.46
N LEU A 386 -6.21 -16.30 26.36
CA LEU A 386 -6.87 -17.59 26.24
C LEU A 386 -8.16 -17.39 25.45
N ALA A 387 -8.39 -18.29 24.48
CA ALA A 387 -9.58 -18.27 23.65
C ALA A 387 -10.85 -18.45 24.49
N ALA A 388 -11.96 -17.88 24.04
CA ALA A 388 -13.26 -17.99 24.72
C ALA A 388 -13.73 -19.45 24.89
N SER A 389 -13.24 -20.39 24.08
CA SER A 389 -13.53 -21.82 24.22
C SER A 389 -12.97 -22.44 25.50
N ASP A 390 -11.86 -21.91 26.02
CA ASP A 390 -11.12 -22.47 27.15
C ASP A 390 -11.45 -21.77 28.48
N VAL A 391 -12.23 -20.69 28.41
CA VAL A 391 -12.57 -19.81 29.51
C VAL A 391 -14.05 -19.92 29.85
N LEU A 392 -14.34 -20.11 31.13
CA LEU A 392 -15.68 -19.90 31.68
C LEU A 392 -15.69 -18.55 32.37
N VAL A 393 -16.50 -17.61 31.88
CA VAL A 393 -16.77 -16.36 32.60
C VAL A 393 -17.79 -16.65 33.68
N LEU A 394 -17.42 -16.42 34.95
CA LEU A 394 -18.31 -16.65 36.09
C LEU A 394 -19.53 -15.72 36.00
N PRO A 395 -20.76 -16.25 35.93
CA PRO A 395 -21.96 -15.44 35.94
C PRO A 395 -22.12 -14.64 37.23
N ASN A 396 -22.68 -13.43 37.12
CA ASN A 396 -22.96 -12.59 38.29
C ASN A 396 -23.83 -13.32 39.32
N GLY A 397 -23.43 -13.24 40.60
CA GLY A 397 -24.14 -13.84 41.72
C GLY A 397 -23.86 -15.33 41.95
N GLN A 398 -23.01 -15.98 41.14
CA GLN A 398 -22.53 -17.34 41.42
C GLN A 398 -21.31 -17.34 42.34
N SER A 399 -21.17 -18.41 43.12
CA SER A 399 -19.97 -18.67 43.92
C SER A 399 -18.83 -19.19 43.04
N LEU A 400 -17.60 -19.06 43.52
CA LEU A 400 -16.42 -19.65 42.89
C LEU A 400 -16.54 -21.17 42.81
N ALA A 401 -16.99 -21.83 43.89
CA ALA A 401 -17.22 -23.28 43.87
C ALA A 401 -18.23 -23.70 42.79
N GLN A 402 -19.30 -22.94 42.57
CA GLN A 402 -20.25 -23.19 41.48
C GLN A 402 -19.58 -23.03 40.10
N GLY A 403 -18.78 -21.98 39.91
CA GLY A 403 -18.01 -21.77 38.68
C GLY A 403 -17.01 -22.90 38.42
N ILE A 404 -16.27 -23.33 39.44
CA ILE A 404 -15.30 -24.43 39.35
C ILE A 404 -16.00 -25.73 38.96
N ALA A 405 -17.15 -26.04 39.58
CA ALA A 405 -17.93 -27.21 39.23
C ALA A 405 -18.48 -27.18 37.78
N ALA A 406 -18.67 -25.98 37.21
CA ALA A 406 -19.19 -25.76 35.87
C ALA A 406 -18.10 -25.71 34.77
N LEU A 407 -16.81 -25.79 35.11
CA LEU A 407 -15.71 -25.70 34.15
C LEU A 407 -15.80 -26.75 33.03
N GLY A 408 -16.23 -27.98 33.35
CA GLY A 408 -16.29 -29.06 32.37
C GLY A 408 -14.91 -29.38 31.78
N THR A 409 -14.75 -29.22 30.46
CA THR A 409 -13.46 -29.38 29.76
C THR A 409 -12.58 -28.14 29.81
N ARG A 410 -13.12 -26.98 30.23
CA ARG A 410 -12.37 -25.74 30.41
C ARG A 410 -11.49 -25.84 31.65
N GLN A 411 -10.44 -25.04 31.70
CA GLN A 411 -9.52 -25.03 32.86
C GLN A 411 -9.43 -23.66 33.52
N VAL A 412 -10.07 -22.64 32.93
CA VAL A 412 -9.98 -21.25 33.39
C VAL A 412 -11.34 -20.73 33.78
N LEU A 413 -11.45 -20.29 35.02
CA LEU A 413 -12.56 -19.50 35.53
C LEU A 413 -12.12 -18.03 35.53
N ARG A 414 -12.68 -17.25 34.61
CA ARG A 414 -12.55 -15.80 34.62
C ARG A 414 -13.58 -15.22 35.57
N VAL A 415 -13.12 -14.46 36.55
CA VAL A 415 -13.96 -13.97 37.66
C VAL A 415 -14.14 -12.46 37.56
N PRO A 416 -15.40 -11.98 37.48
CA PRO A 416 -15.70 -10.56 37.58
C PRO A 416 -15.36 -10.01 38.96
N GLY A 417 -15.13 -8.71 39.06
CA GLY A 417 -14.90 -8.03 40.34
C GLY A 417 -16.00 -8.33 41.36
N GLY A 418 -15.62 -8.66 42.60
CA GLY A 418 -16.55 -9.11 43.63
C GLY A 418 -15.87 -9.68 44.87
N THR A 419 -16.65 -9.90 45.93
CA THR A 419 -16.20 -10.56 47.16
C THR A 419 -16.91 -11.90 47.30
N PHE A 420 -16.14 -12.97 47.48
CA PHE A 420 -16.59 -14.35 47.50
C PHE A 420 -16.35 -14.93 48.89
N ALA A 421 -17.43 -15.01 49.67
CA ALA A 421 -17.40 -15.45 51.07
C ALA A 421 -17.42 -16.99 51.18
N GLU A 422 -16.36 -17.65 50.73
CA GLU A 422 -16.29 -19.10 50.68
C GLU A 422 -14.86 -19.63 50.86
N SER A 423 -14.75 -20.94 51.08
CA SER A 423 -13.48 -21.68 51.10
C SER A 423 -13.43 -22.64 49.91
N LEU A 424 -12.31 -22.62 49.18
CA LEU A 424 -12.09 -23.47 48.01
C LEU A 424 -11.39 -24.75 48.41
N ASN A 425 -11.98 -25.91 48.10
CA ASN A 425 -11.36 -27.21 48.34
C ASN A 425 -11.11 -27.92 47.01
N ILE A 426 -9.85 -27.98 46.58
CA ILE A 426 -9.46 -28.55 45.29
C ILE A 426 -8.69 -29.86 45.53
N GLY A 427 -9.38 -30.97 45.31
CA GLY A 427 -8.83 -32.32 45.56
C GLY A 427 -8.19 -33.01 44.36
N SER A 428 -8.45 -32.50 43.14
CA SER A 428 -7.86 -33.02 41.90
C SER A 428 -8.04 -32.01 40.75
N GLY A 429 -7.44 -32.29 39.60
CA GLY A 429 -7.61 -31.48 38.39
C GLY A 429 -6.82 -30.18 38.40
N THR A 430 -7.06 -29.34 37.38
CA THR A 430 -6.43 -28.02 37.23
C THR A 430 -7.49 -26.95 37.20
N VAL A 431 -7.40 -26.00 38.15
CA VAL A 431 -8.29 -24.85 38.26
C VAL A 431 -7.46 -23.58 38.16
N ARG A 432 -7.85 -22.68 37.27
CA ARG A 432 -7.15 -21.40 37.08
C ARG A 432 -8.15 -20.27 37.25
N ILE A 433 -7.99 -19.51 38.31
CA ILE A 433 -8.84 -18.37 38.64
C ILE A 433 -8.10 -17.11 38.20
N ILE A 434 -8.66 -16.41 37.22
CA ILE A 434 -8.13 -15.15 36.70
C ILE A 434 -9.16 -14.06 36.99
N ALA A 435 -8.81 -13.13 37.87
CA ALA A 435 -9.63 -11.96 38.14
C ALA A 435 -9.49 -10.95 37.00
N ASP A 436 -10.62 -10.41 36.53
CA ASP A 436 -10.64 -9.33 35.53
C ASP A 436 -10.92 -7.94 36.13
N GLY A 437 -11.08 -7.88 37.45
CA GLY A 437 -11.26 -6.69 38.27
C GLY A 437 -10.95 -7.00 39.74
N PRO A 438 -11.22 -6.08 40.68
CA PRO A 438 -10.97 -6.30 42.10
C PRO A 438 -11.78 -7.49 42.65
N THR A 439 -11.11 -8.61 42.86
CA THR A 439 -11.72 -9.86 43.33
C THR A 439 -11.13 -10.25 44.68
N THR A 440 -11.98 -10.48 45.68
CA THR A 440 -11.57 -10.91 47.03
C THR A 440 -12.21 -12.26 47.39
N ILE A 441 -11.40 -13.21 47.88
CA ILE A 441 -11.86 -14.44 48.52
C ILE A 441 -11.75 -14.25 50.03
N GLU A 442 -12.88 -14.38 50.73
CA GLU A 442 -12.99 -14.18 52.18
C GLU A 442 -13.59 -15.43 52.85
N PRO A 443 -12.76 -16.38 53.31
CA PRO A 443 -13.26 -17.56 54.00
C PRO A 443 -13.86 -17.20 55.36
N GLY A 444 -14.65 -18.13 55.92
CA GLY A 444 -15.01 -18.06 57.33
C GLY A 444 -13.78 -18.08 58.24
N ALA A 445 -13.84 -17.42 59.40
CA ALA A 445 -12.71 -17.25 60.31
C ALA A 445 -12.05 -18.57 60.80
N ALA A 446 -12.76 -19.69 60.69
CA ALA A 446 -12.30 -21.03 61.08
C ALA A 446 -11.81 -21.89 59.89
N SER A 447 -11.70 -21.32 58.70
CA SER A 447 -11.35 -22.07 57.48
C SER A 447 -10.26 -21.37 56.68
N PRO A 448 -9.43 -22.11 55.93
CA PRO A 448 -8.53 -21.51 54.97
C PRO A 448 -9.29 -20.97 53.76
N ALA A 449 -8.72 -20.03 53.00
CA ALA A 449 -9.34 -19.53 51.78
C ALA A 449 -9.30 -20.57 50.65
N ALA A 450 -8.18 -21.28 50.52
CA ALA A 450 -8.06 -22.41 49.61
C ALA A 450 -7.27 -23.57 50.23
N GLN A 451 -7.68 -24.80 49.93
CA GLN A 451 -6.98 -26.02 50.30
C GLN A 451 -6.78 -26.93 49.09
N LEU A 452 -5.54 -27.33 48.83
CA LEU A 452 -5.14 -28.21 47.74
C LEU A 452 -4.63 -29.56 48.26
N SER A 453 -5.10 -30.64 47.63
CA SER A 453 -4.68 -32.01 47.89
C SER A 453 -4.79 -32.88 46.63
N GLY A 454 -4.39 -34.15 46.72
CA GLY A 454 -4.62 -35.15 45.66
C GLY A 454 -3.93 -34.86 44.31
N GLY A 455 -2.88 -34.04 44.29
CA GLY A 455 -2.19 -33.65 43.05
C GLY A 455 -2.91 -32.56 42.26
N ALA A 456 -3.83 -31.83 42.90
CA ALA A 456 -4.52 -30.71 42.28
C ALA A 456 -3.57 -29.56 41.89
N THR A 457 -3.96 -28.80 40.88
CA THR A 457 -3.32 -27.53 40.52
C THR A 457 -4.28 -26.37 40.70
N LEU A 458 -3.89 -25.33 41.45
CA LEU A 458 -4.58 -24.05 41.54
C LEU A 458 -3.69 -22.92 41.05
N GLN A 459 -4.19 -22.12 40.10
CA GLN A 459 -3.64 -20.81 39.79
C GLN A 459 -4.58 -19.72 40.31
N LEU A 460 -4.03 -18.75 41.04
CA LEU A 460 -4.66 -17.50 41.41
C LEU A 460 -3.94 -16.35 40.71
N GLN A 461 -4.67 -15.56 39.93
CA GLN A 461 -4.14 -14.38 39.26
C GLN A 461 -5.01 -13.16 39.48
N GLY A 462 -4.43 -12.05 39.97
CA GLY A 462 -5.16 -10.82 40.24
C GLY A 462 -6.11 -10.91 41.45
N VAL A 463 -5.98 -11.94 42.29
CA VAL A 463 -6.92 -12.23 43.38
C VAL A 463 -6.40 -11.67 44.69
N THR A 464 -7.29 -11.12 45.51
CA THR A 464 -7.02 -10.87 46.93
C THR A 464 -7.60 -12.01 47.77
N VAL A 465 -6.79 -12.63 48.62
CA VAL A 465 -7.23 -13.51 49.70
C VAL A 465 -7.15 -12.72 51.00
N SER A 466 -8.25 -12.67 51.75
CA SER A 466 -8.36 -11.85 52.96
C SER A 466 -9.03 -12.64 54.09
N GLY A 467 -8.35 -12.76 55.23
CA GLY A 467 -8.88 -13.48 56.39
C GLY A 467 -8.67 -15.00 56.36
N GLY A 468 -9.37 -15.72 57.24
CA GLY A 468 -9.26 -17.18 57.40
C GLY A 468 -8.13 -17.65 58.32
N THR A 469 -8.09 -18.97 58.58
CA THR A 469 -7.02 -19.60 59.38
C THR A 469 -5.70 -19.65 58.64
N SER A 470 -5.73 -19.87 57.32
CA SER A 470 -4.60 -19.68 56.41
C SER A 470 -5.12 -19.12 55.10
N GLY A 471 -4.27 -18.43 54.34
CA GLY A 471 -4.65 -17.99 53.00
C GLY A 471 -4.81 -19.20 52.07
N VAL A 472 -3.71 -19.92 51.85
CA VAL A 472 -3.72 -21.15 51.06
C VAL A 472 -2.97 -22.26 51.79
N ILE A 473 -3.58 -23.44 51.87
CA ILE A 473 -2.93 -24.68 52.32
C ILE A 473 -2.69 -25.56 51.09
N CYS A 474 -1.45 -25.94 50.82
CA CYS A 474 -1.09 -26.83 49.72
C CYS A 474 -0.32 -28.05 50.20
N SER A 475 -0.80 -29.24 49.86
CA SER A 475 -0.24 -30.48 50.40
C SER A 475 0.02 -31.54 49.33
N GLY A 476 1.02 -32.39 49.59
CA GLY A 476 1.35 -33.51 48.72
C GLY A 476 1.89 -33.05 47.37
N GLN A 477 1.71 -33.83 46.31
CA GLN A 477 2.19 -33.52 44.95
C GLN A 477 1.31 -32.48 44.22
N SER A 478 0.58 -31.65 44.94
CA SER A 478 -0.24 -30.57 44.37
C SER A 478 0.64 -29.41 43.90
N LYS A 479 0.05 -28.48 43.13
CA LYS A 479 0.73 -27.30 42.59
C LYS A 479 -0.06 -26.03 42.84
N LEU A 480 0.58 -25.04 43.44
CA LEU A 480 0.03 -23.71 43.67
C LEU A 480 0.80 -22.68 42.84
N VAL A 481 0.06 -21.88 42.06
CA VAL A 481 0.60 -20.76 41.29
C VAL A 481 -0.13 -19.48 41.70
N VAL A 482 0.56 -18.53 42.32
CA VAL A 482 0.00 -17.25 42.76
C VAL A 482 0.73 -16.13 42.02
N LEU A 483 -0.01 -15.37 41.22
CA LEU A 483 0.49 -14.32 40.33
C LEU A 483 -0.27 -13.04 40.56
N ASP A 484 0.42 -11.89 40.62
CA ASP A 484 -0.25 -10.58 40.59
C ASP A 484 -1.34 -10.46 41.69
N SER A 485 -1.15 -11.14 42.83
CA SER A 485 -2.20 -11.40 43.84
C SER A 485 -1.78 -10.91 45.21
N THR A 486 -2.75 -10.74 46.11
CA THR A 486 -2.48 -10.33 47.50
C THR A 486 -3.04 -11.36 48.46
N ILE A 487 -2.26 -11.83 49.44
CA ILE A 487 -2.73 -12.68 50.54
C ILE A 487 -2.49 -11.93 51.84
N ARG A 488 -3.57 -11.59 52.54
CA ARG A 488 -3.49 -10.67 53.68
C ARG A 488 -4.41 -11.02 54.84
N MET A 489 -4.03 -10.51 56.01
CA MET A 489 -4.87 -10.50 57.22
C MET A 489 -5.41 -11.88 57.62
N THR A 490 -4.69 -12.96 57.28
CA THR A 490 -5.00 -14.30 57.77
C THR A 490 -4.67 -14.37 59.26
N SER A 491 -5.39 -15.15 60.05
CA SER A 491 -5.04 -15.35 61.47
C SER A 491 -3.81 -16.26 61.63
N GLY A 492 -3.64 -17.24 60.75
CA GLY A 492 -2.43 -18.07 60.62
C GLY A 492 -1.58 -17.67 59.42
N VAL A 493 -0.94 -18.65 58.78
CA VAL A 493 0.06 -18.41 57.72
C VAL A 493 -0.62 -18.02 56.40
N GLY A 494 -0.04 -17.07 55.66
CA GLY A 494 -0.54 -16.70 54.33
C GLY A 494 -0.55 -17.88 53.35
N ILE A 495 0.60 -18.54 53.17
CA ILE A 495 0.72 -19.78 52.40
C ILE A 495 1.41 -20.87 53.24
N ASP A 496 0.73 -21.98 53.47
CA ASP A 496 1.27 -23.16 54.15
C ASP A 496 1.40 -24.30 53.14
N SER A 497 2.63 -24.68 52.80
CA SER A 497 2.92 -25.70 51.77
C SER A 497 3.77 -26.84 52.34
N ASN A 498 3.32 -28.08 52.09
CA ASN A 498 4.05 -29.29 52.43
C ASN A 498 4.10 -30.26 51.23
N LYS A 499 5.29 -30.42 50.66
CA LYS A 499 5.65 -31.18 49.44
C LYS A 499 5.01 -30.69 48.14
N CYS A 500 4.30 -29.56 48.19
CA CYS A 500 3.61 -28.97 47.05
C CYS A 500 4.52 -28.04 46.25
N ASP A 501 4.39 -28.08 44.92
CA ASP A 501 5.09 -27.15 44.03
C ASP A 501 4.45 -25.76 44.15
N VAL A 502 5.24 -24.76 44.55
CA VAL A 502 4.77 -23.38 44.76
C VAL A 502 5.50 -22.43 43.83
N THR A 503 4.74 -21.75 42.99
CA THR A 503 5.18 -20.58 42.23
C THR A 503 4.46 -19.34 42.72
N LEU A 504 5.18 -18.43 43.36
CA LEU A 504 4.68 -17.17 43.88
C LEU A 504 5.42 -16.02 43.18
N ARG A 505 4.70 -15.22 42.40
CA ARG A 505 5.29 -14.13 41.62
C ARG A 505 4.46 -12.85 41.66
N ARG A 506 5.14 -11.70 41.66
CA ARG A 506 4.50 -10.38 41.57
C ARG A 506 3.32 -10.24 42.54
N SER A 507 3.47 -10.81 43.73
CA SER A 507 2.39 -10.91 44.69
C SER A 507 2.80 -10.31 46.03
N THR A 508 1.82 -10.05 46.87
CA THR A 508 2.01 -9.38 48.15
C THR A 508 1.45 -10.25 49.27
N LEU A 509 2.28 -10.62 50.24
CA LEU A 509 1.88 -11.29 51.47
C LEU A 509 2.00 -10.31 52.62
N LEU A 510 0.87 -9.98 53.24
CA LEU A 510 0.77 -8.78 54.05
C LEU A 510 -0.06 -8.96 55.32
N SER A 511 0.52 -8.67 56.49
CA SER A 511 -0.20 -8.71 57.77
C SER A 511 -0.85 -10.05 58.09
N ASN A 512 -0.24 -11.15 57.65
CA ASN A 512 -0.68 -12.50 58.00
C ASN A 512 -0.18 -12.86 59.39
N GLY A 513 -1.10 -13.12 60.32
CA GLY A 513 -0.84 -13.24 61.75
C GLY A 513 0.08 -14.40 62.13
N GLY A 514 0.02 -15.52 61.39
CA GLY A 514 0.87 -16.71 61.57
C GLY A 514 2.21 -16.66 60.82
N GLY A 515 2.41 -15.65 59.98
CA GLY A 515 3.56 -15.50 59.09
C GLY A 515 3.17 -15.45 57.61
N GLY A 516 4.09 -15.04 56.75
CA GLY A 516 3.82 -14.86 55.31
C GLY A 516 3.68 -16.20 54.60
N ALA A 517 4.77 -16.96 54.47
CA ALA A 517 4.72 -18.29 53.85
C ALA A 517 5.64 -19.30 54.55
N ASP A 518 5.17 -20.53 54.69
CA ASP A 518 5.94 -21.69 55.15
C ASP A 518 5.95 -22.73 54.02
N LEU A 519 7.12 -22.93 53.41
CA LEU A 519 7.28 -23.74 52.20
C LEU A 519 8.22 -24.91 52.47
N ILE A 520 7.65 -26.11 52.57
CA ILE A 520 8.38 -27.33 52.93
C ILE A 520 8.41 -28.26 51.72
N ASP A 521 9.60 -28.51 51.18
CA ASP A 521 9.83 -29.34 49.99
C ASP A 521 9.00 -28.92 48.75
N GLY A 522 8.97 -29.73 47.70
CA GLY A 522 8.41 -29.35 46.39
C GLY A 522 9.32 -28.43 45.57
N GLN A 523 8.91 -28.09 44.34
CA GLN A 523 9.55 -27.06 43.53
C GLN A 523 9.10 -25.69 44.01
N ILE A 524 10.04 -24.86 44.47
CA ILE A 524 9.74 -23.55 45.06
C ILE A 524 10.33 -22.44 44.20
N VAL A 525 9.46 -21.55 43.72
CA VAL A 525 9.78 -20.37 42.94
C VAL A 525 9.12 -19.16 43.60
N VAL A 526 9.91 -18.31 44.23
CA VAL A 526 9.47 -17.08 44.90
C VAL A 526 10.25 -15.91 44.29
N SER A 527 9.59 -15.13 43.44
CA SER A 527 10.23 -14.01 42.76
C SER A 527 9.36 -12.77 42.59
N ASN A 528 9.95 -11.58 42.73
CA ASN A 528 9.24 -10.30 42.50
C ASN A 528 8.10 -10.08 43.50
N ASN A 529 8.21 -10.57 44.73
CA ASN A 529 7.14 -10.47 45.74
C ASN A 529 7.49 -9.52 46.88
N VAL A 530 6.45 -9.02 47.54
CA VAL A 530 6.56 -8.28 48.79
C VAL A 530 6.02 -9.14 49.93
N PHE A 531 6.83 -9.34 50.95
CA PHE A 531 6.45 -9.93 52.23
C PHE A 531 6.57 -8.86 53.30
N ALA A 532 5.45 -8.38 53.80
CA ALA A 532 5.46 -7.26 54.72
C ALA A 532 4.57 -7.46 55.95
N ALA A 533 5.05 -6.98 57.10
CA ALA A 533 4.27 -6.94 58.34
C ALA A 533 3.67 -8.30 58.76
N ASN A 534 4.27 -9.42 58.36
CA ASN A 534 3.75 -10.75 58.68
C ASN A 534 4.33 -11.28 59.99
N GLY A 535 3.53 -12.12 60.66
CA GLY A 535 3.83 -12.75 61.93
C GLY A 535 3.56 -11.85 63.14
N ALA A 536 3.76 -12.41 64.33
CA ALA A 536 3.46 -11.73 65.59
C ALA A 536 4.54 -12.03 66.64
N LEU A 537 5.00 -10.97 67.31
CA LEU A 537 6.07 -11.04 68.30
C LEU A 537 5.71 -12.00 69.44
N GLY A 538 6.60 -12.96 69.71
CA GLY A 538 6.42 -13.91 70.80
C GLY A 538 5.39 -15.01 70.52
N VAL A 539 4.77 -15.03 69.34
CA VAL A 539 3.67 -15.95 69.00
C VAL A 539 4.07 -16.89 67.86
N THR A 540 4.64 -16.37 66.77
CA THR A 540 4.80 -17.17 65.53
C THR A 540 6.20 -17.73 65.32
N PRO A 541 6.33 -18.97 64.82
CA PRO A 541 7.64 -19.57 64.55
C PRO A 541 8.30 -19.03 63.26
N LEU A 542 7.60 -18.22 62.47
CA LEU A 542 8.13 -17.51 61.31
C LEU A 542 7.51 -16.10 61.18
N GLY A 543 8.23 -15.19 60.52
CA GLY A 543 7.74 -13.86 60.17
C GLY A 543 7.29 -13.79 58.71
N GLY A 544 8.21 -13.49 57.80
CA GLY A 544 7.92 -13.32 56.37
C GLY A 544 7.88 -14.63 55.62
N LEU A 545 8.96 -15.41 55.69
CA LEU A 545 9.10 -16.63 54.90
C LEU A 545 9.95 -17.66 55.64
N ARG A 546 9.51 -18.91 55.61
CA ARG A 546 10.35 -20.07 55.91
C ARG A 546 10.39 -21.01 54.71
N VAL A 547 11.58 -21.43 54.32
CA VAL A 547 11.80 -22.47 53.31
C VAL A 547 12.56 -23.61 53.95
N THR A 548 11.98 -24.80 53.90
CA THR A 548 12.61 -26.04 54.36
C THR A 548 12.81 -26.96 53.15
N ARG A 549 14.06 -27.31 52.85
CA ARG A 549 14.39 -28.11 51.67
C ARG A 549 15.30 -29.29 52.01
N SER A 550 14.83 -30.48 51.66
CA SER A 550 15.56 -31.74 51.83
C SER A 550 16.44 -32.08 50.61
N ALA A 551 16.04 -31.70 49.38
CA ALA A 551 16.82 -31.85 48.13
C ALA A 551 16.16 -31.14 46.93
N GLY A 552 16.92 -30.49 46.04
CA GLY A 552 16.39 -29.83 44.82
C GLY A 552 16.53 -28.30 44.85
N ALA A 553 16.50 -27.67 43.67
CA ALA A 553 16.74 -26.24 43.55
C ALA A 553 15.56 -25.40 44.09
N VAL A 554 15.88 -24.30 44.77
CA VAL A 554 14.92 -23.28 45.19
C VAL A 554 15.27 -21.98 44.49
N THR A 555 14.26 -21.32 43.92
CA THR A 555 14.38 -19.98 43.38
C THR A 555 13.83 -18.98 44.39
N LEU A 556 14.71 -18.14 44.95
CA LEU A 556 14.35 -17.02 45.82
C LEU A 556 15.10 -15.78 45.35
N ARG A 557 14.42 -14.91 44.59
CA ARG A 557 15.08 -13.74 44.02
C ARG A 557 14.19 -12.53 43.93
N ASN A 558 14.77 -11.33 43.91
CA ASN A 558 14.03 -10.09 43.63
C ASN A 558 12.82 -9.90 44.55
N ASN A 559 12.92 -10.30 45.82
CA ASN A 559 11.83 -10.14 46.78
C ASN A 559 12.15 -9.02 47.77
N THR A 560 11.12 -8.40 48.33
CA THR A 560 11.26 -7.41 49.41
C THR A 560 10.62 -7.96 50.68
N PHE A 561 11.42 -8.07 51.74
CA PHE A 561 11.00 -8.49 53.09
C PHE A 561 11.18 -7.34 54.06
N HIS A 562 10.08 -6.80 54.59
CA HIS A 562 10.12 -5.66 55.50
C HIS A 562 9.10 -5.77 56.65
N GLY A 563 9.51 -5.38 57.86
CA GLY A 563 8.61 -5.32 59.01
C GLY A 563 8.03 -6.68 59.42
N ASN A 564 8.59 -7.80 58.98
CA ASN A 564 8.12 -9.12 59.39
C ASN A 564 8.65 -9.51 60.77
N ILE A 565 7.84 -10.19 61.57
CA ILE A 565 8.06 -10.41 63.00
C ILE A 565 7.88 -11.89 63.35
N SER A 566 8.79 -12.46 64.15
CA SER A 566 8.70 -13.84 64.65
C SER A 566 8.97 -13.93 66.16
N GLN A 567 8.80 -15.11 66.74
CA GLN A 567 9.17 -15.43 68.12
C GLN A 567 10.69 -15.33 68.31
N SER A 568 11.12 -14.56 69.31
CA SER A 568 12.51 -14.12 69.53
C SER A 568 13.51 -15.23 69.86
N SER A 569 13.05 -16.43 70.22
CA SER A 569 13.89 -17.56 70.66
C SER A 569 13.93 -18.75 69.69
N SER A 570 13.13 -18.75 68.63
CA SER A 570 12.94 -19.91 67.75
C SER A 570 12.61 -19.59 66.29
N GLY A 571 12.28 -18.33 65.97
CA GLY A 571 11.89 -17.91 64.62
C GLY A 571 12.80 -16.85 64.02
N SER A 572 12.63 -16.58 62.73
CA SER A 572 13.25 -15.46 62.03
C SER A 572 12.28 -14.87 61.01
N ALA A 573 12.54 -13.64 60.58
CA ALA A 573 11.75 -13.03 59.51
C ALA A 573 11.90 -13.79 58.18
N VAL A 574 13.13 -14.22 57.85
CA VAL A 574 13.38 -15.13 56.73
C VAL A 574 14.21 -16.32 57.21
N ALA A 575 13.69 -17.54 57.10
CA ALA A 575 14.38 -18.75 57.55
C ALA A 575 14.60 -19.73 56.40
N CYS A 576 15.83 -20.23 56.26
CA CYS A 576 16.19 -21.27 55.30
C CYS A 576 16.73 -22.49 56.03
N VAL A 577 16.17 -23.65 55.76
CA VAL A 577 16.66 -24.95 56.22
C VAL A 577 17.10 -25.75 55.00
N GLY A 578 18.39 -26.06 54.91
CA GLY A 578 19.05 -26.58 53.70
C GLY A 578 19.85 -25.49 52.98
N SER A 579 20.50 -25.86 51.88
CA SER A 579 21.32 -24.92 51.09
C SER A 579 20.44 -24.05 50.18
N VAL A 580 20.10 -22.85 50.65
CA VAL A 580 19.21 -21.92 49.95
C VAL A 580 19.87 -20.55 49.83
N THR A 581 19.98 -20.05 48.60
CA THR A 581 20.49 -18.70 48.31
C THR A 581 19.35 -17.76 47.96
N ILE A 582 19.35 -16.59 48.61
CA ILE A 582 18.50 -15.45 48.28
C ILE A 582 19.31 -14.50 47.40
N ASP A 583 18.84 -14.23 46.19
CA ASP A 583 19.54 -13.38 45.23
C ASP A 583 18.78 -12.06 44.97
N SER A 584 19.51 -10.97 44.73
CA SER A 584 18.96 -9.70 44.24
C SER A 584 17.74 -9.20 45.02
N SER A 585 17.68 -9.47 46.32
CA SER A 585 16.51 -9.21 47.17
C SER A 585 16.82 -8.14 48.21
N ILE A 586 15.77 -7.64 48.86
CA ILE A 586 15.86 -6.76 50.02
C ILE A 586 15.33 -7.50 51.24
N VAL A 587 16.18 -7.71 52.25
CA VAL A 587 15.81 -8.14 53.60
C VAL A 587 16.29 -7.07 54.56
N TYR A 588 15.37 -6.20 54.99
CA TYR A 588 15.70 -5.04 55.81
C TYR A 588 14.54 -4.61 56.70
N GLY A 589 14.85 -4.20 57.93
CA GLY A 589 13.86 -3.65 58.86
C GLY A 589 12.86 -4.68 59.37
N ASN A 590 13.29 -5.95 59.48
CA ASN A 590 12.50 -7.01 60.09
C ASN A 590 12.87 -7.20 61.58
N ALA A 591 12.05 -7.93 62.33
CA ALA A 591 12.38 -8.25 63.72
C ALA A 591 13.60 -9.17 63.81
N THR A 592 14.36 -9.06 64.90
CA THR A 592 15.56 -9.87 65.15
C THR A 592 15.19 -11.26 65.68
N PRO A 593 15.75 -12.36 65.14
CA PRO A 593 16.68 -12.40 63.99
C PRO A 593 16.01 -12.13 62.63
N GLU A 594 16.60 -11.24 61.82
CA GLU A 594 16.07 -10.94 60.48
C GLU A 594 16.20 -12.13 59.51
N GLN A 595 17.23 -12.95 59.70
CA GLN A 595 17.42 -14.18 58.92
C GLN A 595 18.00 -15.31 59.77
N SER A 596 17.74 -16.55 59.34
CA SER A 596 18.44 -17.74 59.83
C SER A 596 18.69 -18.73 58.69
N GLY A 597 19.93 -19.21 58.56
CA GLY A 597 20.31 -20.32 57.69
C GLY A 597 20.37 -20.03 56.18
N CYS A 598 20.07 -18.80 55.73
CA CYS A 598 20.12 -18.42 54.32
C CYS A 598 21.51 -17.92 53.90
N THR A 599 21.93 -18.21 52.67
CA THR A 599 23.02 -17.48 52.00
C THR A 599 22.46 -16.39 51.11
N PHE A 600 23.22 -15.32 50.87
CA PHE A 600 22.74 -14.17 50.11
C PHE A 600 23.68 -13.84 48.94
N SER A 601 23.15 -13.36 47.83
CA SER A 601 23.94 -12.78 46.74
C SER A 601 23.27 -11.54 46.19
N ASN A 602 24.07 -10.55 45.78
CA ASN A 602 23.59 -9.33 45.13
C ASN A 602 22.47 -8.60 45.89
N SER A 603 22.37 -8.75 47.22
CA SER A 603 21.17 -8.37 47.98
C SER A 603 21.43 -7.23 48.96
N ILE A 604 20.37 -6.52 49.35
CA ILE A 604 20.36 -5.80 50.62
C ILE A 604 20.02 -6.82 51.70
N ALA A 605 20.94 -7.05 52.64
CA ALA A 605 20.83 -8.13 53.61
C ALA A 605 21.42 -7.73 54.97
N PRO A 606 21.02 -8.40 56.07
CA PRO A 606 21.57 -8.14 57.40
C PRO A 606 23.11 -8.30 57.45
N SER A 607 23.76 -7.62 58.39
CA SER A 607 25.22 -7.77 58.59
C SER A 607 25.62 -9.20 58.93
N GLY A 608 26.77 -9.64 58.43
CA GLY A 608 27.37 -10.93 58.79
C GLY A 608 26.77 -12.15 58.08
N VAL A 609 25.96 -11.93 57.02
CA VAL A 609 25.47 -13.02 56.17
C VAL A 609 26.56 -13.57 55.24
N GLY A 610 26.44 -14.85 54.87
CA GLY A 610 27.31 -15.49 53.89
C GLY A 610 26.96 -15.15 52.44
N GLY A 611 27.90 -15.38 51.52
CA GLY A 611 27.77 -15.15 50.08
C GLY A 611 28.47 -13.87 49.60
N THR A 612 28.04 -13.29 48.47
CA THR A 612 28.81 -12.23 47.78
C THR A 612 27.96 -11.03 47.33
N ASN A 613 28.59 -9.87 47.19
CA ASN A 613 27.95 -8.62 46.71
C ASN A 613 26.68 -8.23 47.51
N ASN A 614 26.70 -8.47 48.82
CA ASN A 614 25.64 -8.08 49.73
C ASN A 614 25.97 -6.77 50.43
N GLU A 615 24.94 -5.99 50.72
CA GLU A 615 25.06 -4.69 51.38
C GLU A 615 24.07 -4.60 52.55
N ASN A 616 24.54 -4.12 53.69
CA ASN A 616 23.65 -3.80 54.81
C ASN A 616 23.43 -2.29 54.85
N ALA A 617 22.43 -1.82 54.12
CA ALA A 617 22.09 -0.40 53.99
C ALA A 617 20.58 -0.22 53.89
N ASP A 618 20.10 0.97 54.30
CA ASP A 618 18.69 1.34 54.19
C ASP A 618 18.26 1.38 52.71
N PRO A 619 17.25 0.60 52.29
CA PRO A 619 16.73 0.62 50.93
C PRO A 619 16.05 1.93 50.51
N MET A 620 15.80 2.86 51.43
CA MET A 620 15.15 4.15 51.16
C MET A 620 13.79 4.00 50.47
N PHE A 621 12.85 3.27 51.10
CA PHE A 621 11.50 3.11 50.56
C PHE A 621 10.71 4.42 50.49
N GLU A 622 9.78 4.51 49.53
CA GLU A 622 8.90 5.66 49.29
C GLU A 622 8.08 6.03 50.54
N ASP A 623 7.22 5.12 51.00
CA ASP A 623 6.32 5.34 52.14
C ASP A 623 6.02 4.02 52.88
N ILE A 624 6.83 3.73 53.90
CA ILE A 624 6.67 2.52 54.74
C ILE A 624 5.29 2.47 55.44
N PRO A 625 4.78 3.55 56.09
CA PRO A 625 3.44 3.57 56.67
C PRO A 625 2.31 3.21 55.69
N MET A 626 2.40 3.68 54.43
CA MET A 626 1.43 3.34 53.38
C MET A 626 1.72 1.99 52.70
N ARG A 627 2.76 1.27 53.12
CA ARG A 627 3.20 -0.02 52.55
C ARG A 627 3.65 0.10 51.09
N ASP A 628 4.20 1.26 50.74
CA ASP A 628 4.84 1.52 49.46
C ASP A 628 6.34 1.23 49.57
N TYR A 629 6.72 0.08 49.03
CA TYR A 629 8.09 -0.44 49.06
C TYR A 629 8.85 -0.19 47.75
N ARG A 630 8.36 0.72 46.90
CA ARG A 630 9.18 1.28 45.83
C ARG A 630 10.35 2.05 46.43
N VAL A 631 11.48 2.09 45.73
CA VAL A 631 12.72 2.69 46.23
C VAL A 631 12.91 4.11 45.71
N LYS A 632 13.38 5.02 46.57
CA LYS A 632 13.66 6.42 46.23
C LYS A 632 14.90 6.54 45.34
N VAL A 633 14.98 7.66 44.61
CA VAL A 633 16.20 8.08 43.91
C VAL A 633 17.38 8.12 44.90
N GLY A 634 18.50 7.50 44.51
CA GLY A 634 19.71 7.41 45.34
C GLY A 634 19.75 6.21 46.28
N SER A 635 18.70 5.36 46.28
CA SER A 635 18.69 4.11 47.02
C SER A 635 19.87 3.19 46.67
N PRO A 636 20.46 2.49 47.67
CA PRO A 636 21.48 1.45 47.44
C PRO A 636 20.92 0.20 46.74
N ALA A 637 19.62 0.12 46.49
CA ALA A 637 19.01 -0.96 45.72
C ALA A 637 19.17 -0.79 44.20
N ILE A 638 19.34 0.45 43.73
CA ILE A 638 19.24 0.80 42.30
C ILE A 638 20.45 0.31 41.51
N ASP A 639 20.24 -0.44 40.44
CA ASP A 639 21.26 -1.04 39.57
C ASP A 639 22.29 -1.85 40.37
N ARG A 640 21.84 -2.61 41.38
CA ARG A 640 22.72 -3.40 42.28
C ARG A 640 22.38 -4.89 42.39
N GLY A 641 21.38 -5.39 41.66
CA GLY A 641 21.10 -6.83 41.58
C GLY A 641 22.12 -7.61 40.74
N ASP A 642 21.80 -8.85 40.38
CA ASP A 642 22.67 -9.73 39.61
C ASP A 642 23.04 -9.10 38.25
N PRO A 643 24.34 -8.85 37.98
CA PRO A 643 24.78 -8.30 36.70
C PRO A 643 24.54 -9.24 35.50
N ASN A 644 24.28 -10.52 35.73
CA ASN A 644 23.98 -11.51 34.69
C ASN A 644 22.48 -11.81 34.56
N ALA A 645 21.64 -11.01 35.20
CA ALA A 645 20.19 -11.15 35.11
C ALA A 645 19.73 -11.07 33.65
N SER A 646 18.75 -11.91 33.32
CA SER A 646 18.13 -12.06 32.02
C SER A 646 16.62 -12.14 32.17
N ALA A 647 15.87 -11.96 31.08
CA ALA A 647 14.43 -12.23 31.02
C ALA A 647 14.08 -13.60 31.64
N SER A 648 14.84 -14.64 31.30
CA SER A 648 14.60 -16.01 31.80
C SER A 648 14.90 -16.19 33.29
N SER A 649 15.85 -15.45 33.86
CA SER A 649 16.26 -15.58 35.27
C SER A 649 15.51 -14.62 36.19
N ALA A 650 15.46 -13.32 35.90
CA ALA A 650 14.83 -12.29 36.73
C ALA A 650 13.34 -12.05 36.41
N GLY A 651 12.90 -12.50 35.24
CA GLY A 651 11.62 -12.14 34.65
C GLY A 651 11.74 -10.88 33.81
N THR A 652 10.75 -10.62 32.99
CA THR A 652 10.75 -9.42 32.12
C THR A 652 10.17 -8.20 32.80
N ILE A 653 9.48 -8.40 33.92
CA ILE A 653 8.84 -7.33 34.70
C ILE A 653 8.91 -7.50 36.21
N ASP A 654 8.88 -6.35 36.88
CA ASP A 654 8.78 -6.23 38.33
C ASP A 654 7.35 -6.44 38.85
N ARG A 655 7.13 -6.10 40.11
CA ARG A 655 5.84 -6.20 40.78
C ARG A 655 4.75 -5.28 40.21
N ASP A 656 5.11 -4.14 39.63
CA ASP A 656 4.17 -3.13 39.10
C ASP A 656 4.07 -3.17 37.57
N GLY A 657 4.84 -4.05 36.91
CA GLY A 657 4.86 -4.19 35.46
C GLY A 657 5.93 -3.34 34.77
N SER A 658 6.83 -2.71 35.51
CA SER A 658 7.99 -2.05 34.91
C SER A 658 8.94 -3.11 34.35
N ALA A 659 9.59 -2.85 33.22
CA ALA A 659 10.60 -3.77 32.67
C ALA A 659 11.71 -3.99 33.70
N ARG A 660 12.12 -5.25 33.94
CA ARG A 660 13.13 -5.57 34.98
C ARG A 660 14.51 -5.04 34.67
N ILE A 661 14.98 -5.25 33.44
CA ILE A 661 16.34 -4.87 33.07
C ILE A 661 16.26 -3.45 32.50
N GLN A 662 16.61 -2.47 33.32
CA GLN A 662 16.71 -1.06 32.93
C GLN A 662 18.17 -0.64 33.00
N GLY A 663 18.66 0.12 32.02
CA GLY A 663 20.08 0.54 32.02
C GLY A 663 21.11 -0.61 31.99
N GLY A 664 20.69 -1.85 31.70
CA GLY A 664 21.54 -3.04 31.63
C GLY A 664 21.67 -3.82 32.94
N ARG A 665 20.98 -3.44 34.02
CA ARG A 665 20.99 -4.16 35.30
C ARG A 665 19.60 -4.13 35.95
N ILE A 666 19.37 -5.01 36.91
CA ILE A 666 18.15 -5.01 37.73
C ILE A 666 18.42 -4.32 39.06
N ASP A 667 17.37 -3.72 39.62
CA ASP A 667 17.33 -3.28 41.00
C ASP A 667 17.19 -4.47 41.95
N ARG A 668 17.64 -4.28 43.19
CA ARG A 668 17.41 -5.24 44.26
C ARG A 668 15.96 -5.13 44.74
N GLY A 669 15.28 -6.26 44.88
CA GLY A 669 13.93 -6.34 45.46
C GLY A 669 12.79 -6.43 44.44
N ALA A 670 11.57 -6.20 44.93
CA ALA A 670 10.35 -6.48 44.18
C ALA A 670 10.03 -5.47 43.06
N TYR A 671 10.64 -4.30 43.09
CA TYR A 671 10.35 -3.17 42.20
C TYR A 671 11.63 -2.74 41.49
N GLU A 672 11.50 -2.32 40.24
CA GLU A 672 12.48 -1.43 39.62
C GLU A 672 12.10 0.01 39.94
N ARG A 673 13.11 0.89 39.96
CA ARG A 673 12.88 2.32 39.99
C ARG A 673 12.11 2.74 38.72
N GLN A 674 11.14 3.62 38.94
CA GLN A 674 10.35 4.28 37.89
C GLN A 674 10.93 5.65 37.52
#